data_AF-A0A2G8SFS1-F1
#
_entry.id   AF-A0A2G8SFS1-F1
#
_cell.length_a   1.000
_cell.length_b   1.000
_cell.length_c   1.000
_cell.angle_alpha   90.00
_cell.angle_beta   90.00
_cell.angle_gamma   90.00
#
_symmetry.space_group_name_H-M   'P 1'
#
loop_
_entity.id
_entity.type
_entity.pdbx_description
1 polymer ?
#
loop_
_entity_poly.entity_id
_entity_poly.type
_entity_poly.pdbx_seq_one_letter_code
_entity_poly.pdbx_strand_id
1 'polypeptide(L)'
;MLDCIAACFALPPPTEHADIPSELATLATDADVLELMNNPLDAAWGENLKRRLGAEDALYVTVNRITPSLVVKRPTHSERATLEFVRQNTKIPVPRDHCPHLSYLVMDFIDGEMLYECWDKLSRFMQFRIACTLRLYMKQLCSLTRSTPGALLDGRVGGAIFDENVYGPFPDAQSFRRFCEFVAFHGWKTRMLGAIGDGKTIPSLVRLDMVWTPVLTHGDLNLSNIMLDRRGSLWVMDWANAGFYPPSMEPIAMCQIDEIVHEEDVPPSWRRYRSFIAGGTSAEEEEFWGNFTGGSSNVVRGLVDGVLTIPLTLALHPNNKTGLIDTLMEISDPSSVNYGQHLSKSEVNAFVAPSPESVQATMNWLAKYNVTPQSTSPAGDMLHLRVPIATANAMLSANYQAFMHEALPPINKSPLHTAKPPQAVISTSKRRLVPAVCVRGIQPFCVQALYNLPATPATAPNNSIAVSGFLGEIANQTDLTAFLKTTRPDIENGTFTVQTINGGPTTGAGTLEAMVDIEYTVGLATNVPVQFLSTGGTTPKDFFHYVMDLVNFLLEQDTPPPVLTTSFGVNENIIPPEVAEAVCLSFAQLGARGTSVLFASGDGGVAGTRPNDTCGDDGLFIPVFPATCPFVTTVGSTEGVSPEVAAPFSAGGFSNVFPRPAYQAAAVLGYLNAINITNDSSTSPLAGRFNITGRVFPDVATQGRDIAIVAAGQSTQVFGTSASSPMFASVVALVNDQLLNAGRPTLGFLNPLLYSRAAAAGVFNDITVGSNVGCGTAGFPALPGWDAITGLGTPDYVKLLAMAMGRNQSTL
;
A
#
# COMPACT_ATOMS: atom_id res chain seq x y z
N MET A 1 27.35 8.19 48.64
CA MET A 1 27.01 7.39 49.84
C MET A 1 26.45 6.02 49.48
N LEU A 2 25.34 5.93 48.72
CA LEU A 2 24.72 4.66 48.35
C LEU A 2 25.67 3.71 47.59
N ASP A 3 26.49 4.23 46.68
CA ASP A 3 27.46 3.39 45.94
C ASP A 3 28.56 2.81 46.84
N CYS A 4 28.97 3.55 47.89
CA CYS A 4 29.94 3.05 48.85
C CYS A 4 29.35 1.92 49.69
N ILE A 5 28.08 2.06 50.09
CA ILE A 5 27.33 0.98 50.76
C ILE A 5 27.23 -0.22 49.81
N ALA A 6 26.84 0.00 48.56
CA ALA A 6 26.72 -1.06 47.57
C ALA A 6 28.03 -1.82 47.36
N ALA A 7 29.17 -1.13 47.29
CA ALA A 7 30.50 -1.73 47.19
C ALA A 7 30.84 -2.64 48.38
N CYS A 8 30.41 -2.29 49.60
CA CYS A 8 30.66 -3.12 50.78
C CYS A 8 29.84 -4.41 50.82
N PHE A 9 28.69 -4.44 50.16
CA PHE A 9 27.73 -5.56 50.23
C PHE A 9 27.58 -6.34 48.92
N ALA A 10 28.29 -5.95 47.87
CA ALA A 10 28.28 -6.62 46.57
C ALA A 10 28.59 -8.13 46.69
N LEU A 11 28.03 -8.88 45.77
CA LEU A 11 28.31 -10.31 45.60
C LEU A 11 29.67 -10.51 44.93
N PRO A 12 30.35 -11.63 45.21
CA PRO A 12 31.63 -11.93 44.57
C PRO A 12 31.46 -12.07 43.05
N PRO A 13 32.47 -11.70 42.25
CA PRO A 13 32.47 -12.01 40.82
C PRO A 13 32.54 -13.54 40.61
N PRO A 14 32.02 -14.06 39.49
CA PRO A 14 32.10 -15.48 39.18
C PRO A 14 33.54 -15.91 39.01
N THR A 15 33.86 -17.12 39.50
CA THR A 15 35.27 -17.52 39.73
C THR A 15 35.86 -18.48 38.71
N GLU A 16 35.08 -19.25 37.94
CA GLU A 16 35.60 -20.16 36.91
C GLU A 16 34.57 -20.41 35.80
N HIS A 17 35.05 -20.64 34.57
CA HIS A 17 34.24 -21.06 33.44
C HIS A 17 34.41 -22.56 33.17
N ALA A 18 33.39 -23.20 32.58
CA ALA A 18 33.47 -24.61 32.19
C ALA A 18 34.57 -24.86 31.12
N ASP A 19 35.22 -26.02 31.20
CA ASP A 19 36.18 -26.50 30.20
C ASP A 19 35.44 -27.09 29.00
N ILE A 20 35.21 -26.26 27.99
CA ILE A 20 34.39 -26.54 26.80
C ILE A 20 35.13 -26.86 25.48
N PRO A 21 36.47 -26.96 25.34
CA PRO A 21 37.12 -27.21 24.06
C PRO A 21 36.63 -28.46 23.32
N SER A 22 36.25 -29.52 24.04
CA SER A 22 35.73 -30.75 23.45
C SER A 22 34.29 -30.59 22.93
N GLU A 23 33.46 -29.79 23.61
CA GLU A 23 32.09 -29.46 23.19
C GLU A 23 32.07 -28.45 22.03
N LEU A 24 33.04 -27.54 21.97
CA LEU A 24 33.18 -26.61 20.85
C LEU A 24 33.70 -27.29 19.58
N ALA A 25 34.52 -28.34 19.71
CA ALA A 25 35.02 -29.10 18.55
C ALA A 25 33.89 -29.75 17.73
N THR A 26 32.71 -29.95 18.31
CA THR A 26 31.52 -30.48 17.63
C THR A 26 30.65 -29.40 16.97
N LEU A 27 31.05 -28.12 17.02
CA LEU A 27 30.27 -26.99 16.54
C LEU A 27 31.07 -26.17 15.50
N ALA A 28 30.92 -26.49 14.21
CA ALA A 28 31.61 -25.80 13.12
C ALA A 28 30.67 -25.04 12.17
N THR A 29 29.40 -25.44 12.10
CA THR A 29 28.40 -24.90 11.18
C THR A 29 27.04 -24.72 11.87
N ASP A 30 26.17 -23.90 11.27
CA ASP A 30 24.78 -23.74 11.74
C ASP A 30 23.99 -25.06 11.70
N ALA A 31 24.38 -26.02 10.84
CA ALA A 31 23.76 -27.33 10.77
C ALA A 31 24.05 -28.16 12.02
N ASP A 32 25.28 -28.08 12.55
CA ASP A 32 25.68 -28.78 13.79
C ASP A 32 24.87 -28.26 15.00
N VAL A 33 24.63 -26.94 15.04
CA VAL A 33 23.76 -26.31 16.05
C VAL A 33 22.33 -26.84 15.94
N LEU A 34 21.77 -26.86 14.73
CA LEU A 34 20.40 -27.34 14.49
C LEU A 34 20.20 -28.82 14.85
N GLU A 35 21.21 -29.66 14.62
CA GLU A 35 21.19 -31.07 15.02
C GLU A 35 21.11 -31.19 16.55
N LEU A 36 21.91 -30.41 17.27
CA LEU A 36 21.94 -30.42 18.74
C LEU A 36 20.70 -29.78 19.38
N MET A 37 20.03 -28.84 18.70
CA MET A 37 18.75 -28.25 19.15
C MET A 37 17.58 -29.26 19.16
N ASN A 38 17.79 -30.51 18.73
CA ASN A 38 16.77 -31.57 18.79
C ASN A 38 17.22 -32.75 19.67
N ASN A 39 18.24 -32.55 20.50
CA ASN A 39 18.74 -33.61 21.36
C ASN A 39 17.85 -33.79 22.62
N PRO A 40 17.96 -34.94 23.33
CA PRO A 40 17.16 -35.17 24.54
C PRO A 40 17.40 -34.17 25.68
N LEU A 41 18.58 -33.55 25.73
CA LEU A 41 18.92 -32.54 26.72
C LEU A 41 18.12 -31.25 26.46
N ASP A 42 18.00 -30.84 25.21
CA ASP A 42 17.24 -29.66 24.79
C ASP A 42 15.73 -29.88 24.99
N ALA A 43 15.21 -31.05 24.64
CA ALA A 43 13.81 -31.38 24.88
C ALA A 43 13.47 -31.30 26.39
N ALA A 44 14.33 -31.87 27.24
CA ALA A 44 14.15 -31.79 28.69
C ALA A 44 14.30 -30.35 29.22
N TRP A 45 15.23 -29.57 28.65
CA TRP A 45 15.43 -28.17 28.96
C TRP A 45 14.21 -27.32 28.58
N GLY A 46 13.70 -27.47 27.36
CA GLY A 46 12.56 -26.71 26.86
C GLY A 46 11.30 -26.94 27.69
N GLU A 47 10.99 -28.20 28.03
CA GLU A 47 9.86 -28.52 28.91
C GLU A 47 10.05 -27.99 30.34
N ASN A 48 11.28 -28.03 30.85
CA ASN A 48 11.60 -27.43 32.14
C ASN A 48 11.46 -25.90 32.11
N LEU A 49 11.93 -25.24 31.04
CA LEU A 49 11.87 -23.80 30.88
C LEU A 49 10.43 -23.30 30.71
N LYS A 50 9.61 -23.98 29.89
CA LYS A 50 8.17 -23.70 29.76
C LYS A 50 7.45 -23.77 31.11
N ARG A 51 7.72 -24.81 31.89
CA ARG A 51 7.16 -24.95 33.24
C ARG A 51 7.64 -23.85 34.18
N ARG A 52 8.92 -23.48 34.13
CA ARG A 52 9.51 -22.42 34.96
C ARG A 52 8.95 -21.04 34.63
N LEU A 53 8.57 -20.80 33.37
CA LEU A 53 7.98 -19.55 32.89
C LEU A 53 6.45 -19.54 32.90
N GLY A 54 5.79 -20.60 33.38
CA GLY A 54 4.32 -20.70 33.35
C GLY A 54 3.72 -20.74 31.94
N ALA A 55 4.53 -21.10 30.92
CA ALA A 55 4.19 -21.07 29.50
C ALA A 55 4.12 -22.49 28.91
N GLU A 56 3.39 -23.38 29.57
CA GLU A 56 3.28 -24.80 29.21
C GLU A 56 2.69 -25.01 27.80
N ASP A 57 1.83 -24.09 27.35
CA ASP A 57 1.21 -24.08 26.02
C ASP A 57 2.10 -23.49 24.91
N ALA A 58 3.30 -23.00 25.23
CA ALA A 58 4.19 -22.40 24.23
C ALA A 58 4.69 -23.45 23.22
N LEU A 59 4.51 -23.15 21.92
CA LEU A 59 4.89 -24.04 20.81
C LEU A 59 6.42 -24.23 20.69
N TYR A 60 7.23 -23.28 21.19
CA TYR A 60 8.69 -23.33 21.17
C TYR A 60 9.28 -22.51 22.31
N VAL A 61 10.56 -22.75 22.63
CA VAL A 61 11.36 -21.92 23.56
C VAL A 61 12.38 -21.10 22.78
N THR A 62 12.73 -19.91 23.27
CA THR A 62 13.63 -18.95 22.60
C THR A 62 15.12 -19.24 22.84
N VAL A 63 15.44 -20.09 23.81
CA VAL A 63 16.80 -20.50 24.17
C VAL A 63 16.86 -22.02 24.31
N ASN A 64 17.77 -22.65 23.58
CA ASN A 64 17.94 -24.10 23.52
C ASN A 64 19.23 -24.53 24.23
N ARG A 65 19.23 -25.68 24.89
CA ARG A 65 20.40 -26.25 25.57
C ARG A 65 21.01 -27.36 24.72
N ILE A 66 22.06 -27.00 23.98
CA ILE A 66 22.69 -27.88 22.99
C ILE A 66 23.75 -28.80 23.59
N THR A 67 24.36 -28.44 24.72
CA THR A 67 25.32 -29.29 25.44
C THR A 67 25.19 -29.10 26.96
N PRO A 68 25.88 -29.88 27.81
CA PRO A 68 25.88 -29.66 29.25
C PRO A 68 26.33 -28.25 29.65
N SER A 69 27.27 -27.65 28.89
CA SER A 69 27.86 -26.34 29.20
C SER A 69 27.48 -25.22 28.23
N LEU A 70 26.71 -25.48 27.17
CA LEU A 70 26.35 -24.47 26.17
C LEU A 70 24.83 -24.37 25.94
N VAL A 71 24.38 -23.12 25.80
CA VAL A 71 23.04 -22.76 25.32
C VAL A 71 23.14 -21.95 24.04
N VAL A 72 22.07 -21.93 23.27
CA VAL A 72 22.02 -21.22 22.00
C VAL A 72 20.71 -20.47 21.83
N LYS A 73 20.78 -19.31 21.18
CA LYS A 73 19.60 -18.59 20.70
C LYS A 73 19.90 -17.86 19.40
N ARG A 74 18.85 -17.42 18.71
CA ARG A 74 19.01 -16.47 17.61
C ARG A 74 19.11 -15.05 18.18
N PRO A 75 20.23 -14.34 17.97
CA PRO A 75 20.38 -12.99 18.51
C PRO A 75 19.57 -11.97 17.69
N THR A 76 19.22 -10.84 18.31
CA THR A 76 18.83 -9.65 17.53
C THR A 76 20.05 -9.07 16.80
N HIS A 77 19.82 -8.17 15.85
CA HIS A 77 20.89 -7.61 15.01
C HIS A 77 22.06 -7.03 15.82
N SER A 78 21.78 -6.34 16.93
CA SER A 78 22.81 -5.71 17.78
C SER A 78 23.21 -6.53 19.01
N GLU A 79 22.44 -7.55 19.41
CA GLU A 79 22.63 -8.23 20.69
C GLU A 79 24.03 -8.83 20.89
N ARG A 80 24.54 -9.56 19.88
CA ARG A 80 25.89 -10.13 19.92
C ARG A 80 26.95 -9.06 20.16
N ALA A 81 26.83 -7.95 19.44
CA ALA A 81 27.78 -6.85 19.55
C ALA A 81 27.67 -6.17 20.92
N THR A 82 26.46 -6.03 21.46
CA THR A 82 26.24 -5.46 22.80
C THR A 82 26.84 -6.33 23.90
N LEU A 83 26.63 -7.65 23.84
CA LEU A 83 27.24 -8.60 24.79
C LEU A 83 28.76 -8.46 24.82
N GLU A 84 29.39 -8.46 23.65
CA GLU A 84 30.84 -8.31 23.54
C GLU A 84 31.30 -6.93 24.02
N PHE A 85 30.57 -5.87 23.69
CA PHE A 85 30.85 -4.51 24.13
C PHE A 85 30.79 -4.37 25.65
N VAL A 86 29.75 -4.91 26.30
CA VAL A 86 29.60 -4.92 27.76
C VAL A 86 30.74 -5.69 28.42
N ARG A 87 31.09 -6.85 27.86
CA ARG A 87 32.19 -7.69 28.36
C ARG A 87 33.55 -6.99 28.30
N GLN A 88 33.80 -6.22 27.25
CA GLN A 88 35.06 -5.50 27.06
C GLN A 88 35.17 -4.24 27.93
N ASN A 89 34.03 -3.58 28.20
CA ASN A 89 34.01 -2.24 28.80
C ASN A 89 33.53 -2.22 30.25
N THR A 90 33.08 -3.35 30.80
CA THR A 90 32.57 -3.47 32.17
C THR A 90 33.12 -4.70 32.88
N LYS A 91 32.82 -4.82 34.18
CA LYS A 91 33.04 -6.02 34.99
C LYS A 91 31.75 -6.80 35.23
N ILE A 92 30.69 -6.52 34.45
CA ILE A 92 29.41 -7.20 34.56
C ILE A 92 29.57 -8.60 33.99
N PRO A 93 29.25 -9.66 34.76
CA PRO A 93 29.26 -11.01 34.24
C PRO A 93 28.13 -11.19 33.22
N VAL A 94 28.52 -11.46 31.98
CA VAL A 94 27.64 -11.78 30.85
C VAL A 94 28.14 -13.08 30.20
N PRO A 95 27.26 -13.90 29.60
CA PRO A 95 27.68 -15.10 28.90
C PRO A 95 28.61 -14.77 27.72
N ARG A 96 29.63 -15.62 27.50
CA ARG A 96 30.54 -15.45 26.35
C ARG A 96 29.95 -16.11 25.12
N ASP A 97 30.02 -15.43 23.98
CA ASP A 97 29.75 -16.05 22.68
C ASP A 97 31.01 -16.79 22.19
N HIS A 98 30.91 -18.11 22.09
CA HIS A 98 32.04 -18.97 21.71
C HIS A 98 32.17 -19.19 20.20
N CYS A 99 31.09 -18.92 19.44
CA CYS A 99 31.03 -19.19 18.02
C CYS A 99 30.53 -17.95 17.25
N PRO A 100 31.27 -16.81 17.27
CA PRO A 100 30.82 -15.56 16.66
C PRO A 100 30.68 -15.62 15.13
N HIS A 101 31.25 -16.66 14.50
CA HIS A 101 31.16 -16.93 13.07
C HIS A 101 29.83 -17.60 12.66
N LEU A 102 29.05 -18.12 13.61
CA LEU A 102 27.75 -18.75 13.37
C LEU A 102 26.62 -17.72 13.41
N SER A 103 25.48 -18.02 12.79
CA SER A 103 24.30 -17.13 12.84
C SER A 103 23.61 -17.15 14.21
N TYR A 104 23.92 -18.14 15.04
CA TYR A 104 23.40 -18.31 16.39
C TYR A 104 24.38 -17.82 17.46
N LEU A 105 23.84 -17.29 18.55
CA LEU A 105 24.58 -16.89 19.73
C LEU A 105 24.82 -18.12 20.62
N VAL A 106 26.02 -18.71 20.56
CA VAL A 106 26.40 -19.92 21.30
C VAL A 106 27.10 -19.51 22.59
N MET A 107 26.40 -19.67 23.72
CA MET A 107 26.78 -19.05 24.99
C MET A 107 27.08 -20.04 26.10
N ASP A 108 27.83 -19.57 27.11
CA ASP A 108 27.96 -20.23 28.40
C ASP A 108 26.58 -20.56 29.00
N PHE A 109 26.36 -21.83 29.37
CA PHE A 109 25.28 -22.21 30.27
C PHE A 109 25.65 -21.83 31.71
N ILE A 110 24.81 -21.01 32.35
CA ILE A 110 25.02 -20.59 33.74
C ILE A 110 24.21 -21.52 34.67
N ASP A 111 24.91 -22.32 35.48
CA ASP A 111 24.28 -23.21 36.46
C ASP A 111 23.81 -22.43 37.69
N GLY A 112 22.52 -22.07 37.69
CA GLY A 112 21.88 -21.25 38.71
C GLY A 112 20.36 -21.21 38.59
N GLU A 113 19.74 -20.38 39.43
CA GLU A 113 18.32 -20.04 39.36
C GLU A 113 18.16 -18.60 38.85
N MET A 114 17.15 -18.35 38.02
CA MET A 114 16.77 -16.98 37.69
C MET A 114 16.27 -16.30 38.96
N LEU A 115 16.48 -15.00 39.11
CA LEU A 115 15.95 -14.30 40.28
C LEU A 115 14.44 -14.42 40.36
N TYR A 116 13.74 -14.50 39.21
CA TYR A 116 12.30 -14.76 39.13
C TYR A 116 11.87 -15.98 39.98
N GLU A 117 12.69 -17.01 40.05
CA GLU A 117 12.35 -18.28 40.70
C GLU A 117 12.76 -18.36 42.17
N CYS A 118 13.83 -17.65 42.53
CA CYS A 118 14.44 -17.78 43.85
C CYS A 118 14.21 -16.54 44.73
N TRP A 119 13.82 -15.39 44.18
CA TRP A 119 13.79 -14.12 44.90
C TRP A 119 13.08 -14.18 46.25
N ASP A 120 11.88 -14.76 46.31
CA ASP A 120 11.09 -14.86 47.54
C ASP A 120 11.62 -15.91 48.53
N LYS A 121 12.43 -16.85 48.06
CA LYS A 121 13.13 -17.83 48.90
C LYS A 121 14.39 -17.23 49.54
N LEU A 122 14.91 -16.13 49.00
CA LEU A 122 16.12 -15.48 49.50
C LEU A 122 15.86 -14.69 50.78
N SER A 123 16.85 -14.68 51.67
CA SER A 123 16.81 -13.80 52.85
C SER A 123 16.80 -12.33 52.43
N ARG A 124 16.18 -11.46 53.24
CA ARG A 124 16.20 -9.99 53.01
C ARG A 124 17.62 -9.44 52.87
N PHE A 125 18.59 -10.03 53.59
CA PHE A 125 20.00 -9.64 53.46
C PHE A 125 20.57 -10.01 52.09
N MET A 126 20.24 -11.19 51.57
CA MET A 126 20.68 -11.60 50.23
C MET A 126 20.01 -10.76 49.13
N GLN A 127 18.70 -10.48 49.23
CA GLN A 127 18.01 -9.54 48.34
C GLN A 127 18.69 -8.16 48.32
N PHE A 128 19.08 -7.65 49.49
CA PHE A 128 19.83 -6.41 49.60
C PHE A 128 21.21 -6.48 48.93
N ARG A 129 21.98 -7.57 49.12
CA ARG A 129 23.28 -7.75 48.47
C ARG A 129 23.16 -7.84 46.94
N ILE A 130 22.11 -8.48 46.44
CA ILE A 130 21.79 -8.53 45.01
C ILE A 130 21.52 -7.12 44.50
N ALA A 131 20.65 -6.37 45.17
CA ALA A 131 20.35 -4.99 44.80
C ALA A 131 21.61 -4.09 44.84
N CYS A 132 22.51 -4.29 45.81
CA CYS A 132 23.80 -3.61 45.87
C CYS A 132 24.67 -3.93 44.64
N THR A 133 24.72 -5.19 44.24
CA THR A 133 25.50 -5.63 43.08
C THR A 133 24.95 -5.04 41.79
N LEU A 134 23.62 -5.13 41.58
CA LEU A 134 22.95 -4.57 40.41
C LEU A 134 23.10 -3.05 40.32
N ARG A 135 23.09 -2.33 41.45
CA ARG A 135 23.39 -0.88 41.48
C ARG A 135 24.79 -0.57 40.93
N LEU A 136 25.78 -1.39 41.26
CA LEU A 136 27.15 -1.22 40.75
C LEU A 136 27.26 -1.61 39.27
N TYR A 137 26.45 -2.56 38.79
CA TYR A 137 26.35 -2.88 37.37
C TYR A 137 25.72 -1.73 36.60
N MET A 138 24.59 -1.19 37.09
CA MET A 138 23.94 -0.04 36.46
C MET A 138 24.86 1.17 36.37
N LYS A 139 25.63 1.43 37.43
CA LYS A 139 26.65 2.50 37.41
C LYS A 139 27.70 2.31 36.32
N GLN A 140 28.11 1.08 36.04
CA GLN A 140 29.06 0.80 34.96
C GLN A 140 28.41 1.02 33.59
N LEU A 141 27.19 0.54 33.38
CA LEU A 141 26.44 0.78 32.13
C LEU A 141 26.24 2.28 31.88
N CYS A 142 25.76 3.02 32.88
CA CYS A 142 25.53 4.46 32.78
C CYS A 142 26.82 5.28 32.56
N SER A 143 28.00 4.70 32.81
CA SER A 143 29.28 5.36 32.53
C SER A 143 29.69 5.30 31.06
N LEU A 144 29.07 4.40 30.28
CA LEU A 144 29.31 4.24 28.86
C LEU A 144 28.34 5.16 28.09
N THR A 145 28.88 6.11 27.33
CA THR A 145 28.07 7.13 26.64
C THR A 145 28.37 7.16 25.14
N ARG A 146 27.41 7.65 24.35
CA ARG A 146 27.55 7.90 22.91
C ARG A 146 26.86 9.21 22.51
N SER A 147 27.25 9.75 21.36
CA SER A 147 26.62 10.94 20.77
C SER A 147 25.24 10.64 20.14
N THR A 148 25.00 9.39 19.75
CA THR A 148 23.79 8.92 19.08
C THR A 148 23.05 7.90 19.96
N PRO A 149 21.71 7.97 20.06
CA PRO A 149 20.93 6.99 20.81
C PRO A 149 20.59 5.74 19.99
N GLY A 150 20.07 4.72 20.66
CA GLY A 150 19.66 3.45 20.08
C GLY A 150 20.69 2.33 20.19
N ALA A 151 20.40 1.21 19.54
CA ALA A 151 21.17 -0.02 19.58
C ALA A 151 22.59 0.15 19.01
N LEU A 152 23.50 -0.71 19.45
CA LEU A 152 24.94 -0.51 19.25
C LEU A 152 25.35 -0.42 17.77
N LEU A 153 24.85 -1.32 16.90
CA LEU A 153 25.30 -1.42 15.51
C LEU A 153 24.56 -0.48 14.55
N ASP A 154 23.24 -0.43 14.63
CA ASP A 154 22.40 0.24 13.65
C ASP A 154 21.74 1.52 14.18
N GLY A 155 21.93 1.85 15.47
CA GLY A 155 21.35 3.04 16.11
C GLY A 155 19.82 3.01 16.19
N ARG A 156 19.19 1.85 15.94
CA ARG A 156 17.73 1.73 16.00
C ARG A 156 17.24 1.70 17.43
N VAL A 157 16.07 2.26 17.66
CA VAL A 157 15.44 2.37 18.99
C VAL A 157 14.25 1.43 19.05
N GLY A 158 14.17 0.61 20.10
CA GLY A 158 13.07 -0.32 20.33
C GLY A 158 13.11 -0.82 21.77
N GLY A 159 12.23 -1.78 22.11
CA GLY A 159 12.15 -2.39 23.43
C GLY A 159 10.80 -2.12 24.12
N ALA A 160 10.70 -2.52 25.39
CA ALA A 160 9.42 -2.57 26.13
C ALA A 160 8.64 -1.24 26.15
N ILE A 161 9.33 -0.11 26.13
CA ILE A 161 8.71 1.24 26.15
C ILE A 161 8.12 1.65 24.78
N PHE A 162 8.50 0.98 23.69
CA PHE A 162 8.28 1.42 22.30
C PHE A 162 7.37 0.48 21.49
N ASP A 163 6.24 0.03 22.07
CA ASP A 163 5.12 -0.65 21.38
C ASP A 163 5.48 -1.75 20.34
N GLU A 164 6.56 -2.51 20.61
CA GLU A 164 7.18 -3.52 19.72
C GLU A 164 7.71 -3.01 18.36
N ASN A 165 7.56 -1.71 18.08
CA ASN A 165 8.07 -1.08 16.87
C ASN A 165 9.57 -0.75 17.01
N VAL A 166 10.21 -0.59 15.85
CA VAL A 166 11.61 -0.19 15.75
C VAL A 166 11.72 1.16 15.04
N TYR A 167 12.36 2.12 15.70
CA TYR A 167 12.49 3.53 15.32
C TYR A 167 13.95 3.93 15.04
N GLY A 168 14.16 5.14 14.51
CA GLY A 168 15.51 5.66 14.22
C GLY A 168 16.16 5.07 12.94
N PRO A 169 17.49 5.15 12.79
CA PRO A 169 18.44 5.74 13.73
C PRO A 169 18.31 7.26 13.85
N PHE A 170 18.59 7.78 15.05
CA PHE A 170 18.58 9.22 15.31
C PHE A 170 20.01 9.79 15.26
N PRO A 171 20.21 10.98 14.64
CA PRO A 171 21.54 11.54 14.47
C PRO A 171 22.15 12.08 15.77
N ASP A 172 21.33 12.42 16.76
CA ASP A 172 21.76 12.93 18.06
C ASP A 172 20.66 12.81 19.14
N ALA A 173 21.04 13.07 20.39
CA ALA A 173 20.16 13.07 21.55
C ALA A 173 19.00 14.08 21.44
N GLN A 174 19.20 15.21 20.74
CA GLN A 174 18.17 16.24 20.60
C GLN A 174 17.05 15.77 19.66
N SER A 175 17.42 15.12 18.57
CA SER A 175 16.49 14.55 17.60
C SER A 175 15.67 13.42 18.23
N PHE A 176 16.31 12.60 19.06
CA PHE A 176 15.64 11.56 19.83
C PHE A 176 14.70 12.13 20.92
N ARG A 177 15.13 13.19 21.62
CA ARG A 177 14.27 13.93 22.55
C ARG A 177 12.99 14.41 21.88
N ARG A 178 13.10 15.06 20.71
CA ARG A 178 11.94 15.59 19.97
C ARG A 178 10.98 14.48 19.57
N PHE A 179 11.51 13.34 19.13
CA PHE A 179 10.70 12.16 18.86
C PHE A 179 9.95 11.68 20.11
N CYS A 180 10.64 11.56 21.25
CA CYS A 180 9.99 11.14 22.49
C CYS A 180 8.92 12.13 22.95
N GLU A 181 9.19 13.44 22.86
CA GLU A 181 8.21 14.50 23.18
C GLU A 181 6.97 14.42 22.29
N PHE A 182 7.15 14.08 21.02
CA PHE A 182 6.05 13.85 20.10
C PHE A 182 5.20 12.63 20.52
N VAL A 183 5.83 11.49 20.77
CA VAL A 183 5.11 10.25 21.12
C VAL A 183 4.35 10.46 22.43
N ALA A 184 4.97 11.08 23.42
CA ALA A 184 4.31 11.42 24.68
C ALA A 184 3.10 12.36 24.49
N PHE A 185 3.21 13.38 23.63
CA PHE A 185 2.09 14.28 23.33
C PHE A 185 0.89 13.54 22.73
N HIS A 186 1.15 12.58 21.84
CA HIS A 186 0.09 11.80 21.20
C HIS A 186 -0.64 10.89 22.18
N GLY A 187 0.09 10.14 23.02
CA GLY A 187 -0.56 9.35 24.07
C GLY A 187 -1.32 10.21 25.08
N TRP A 188 -0.76 11.38 25.43
CA TRP A 188 -1.47 12.35 26.26
C TRP A 188 -2.79 12.82 25.60
N LYS A 189 -2.77 13.11 24.29
CA LYS A 189 -3.97 13.53 23.54
C LYS A 189 -5.06 12.44 23.57
N THR A 190 -4.69 11.17 23.38
CA THR A 190 -5.65 10.05 23.48
C THR A 190 -6.28 9.98 24.87
N ARG A 191 -5.46 10.08 25.93
CA ARG A 191 -5.94 10.11 27.32
C ARG A 191 -6.81 11.34 27.61
N MET A 192 -6.48 12.51 27.06
CA MET A 192 -7.28 13.73 27.17
C MET A 192 -8.66 13.55 26.52
N LEU A 193 -8.73 13.00 25.31
CA LEU A 193 -10.01 12.75 24.61
C LEU A 193 -10.87 11.74 25.38
N GLY A 194 -10.27 10.66 25.90
CA GLY A 194 -10.97 9.72 26.78
C GLY A 194 -11.49 10.38 28.06
N ALA A 195 -10.68 11.23 28.71
CA ALA A 195 -11.09 11.96 29.92
C ALA A 195 -12.27 12.92 29.65
N ILE A 196 -12.30 13.58 28.49
CA ILE A 196 -13.42 14.43 28.07
C ILE A 196 -14.70 13.58 27.89
N GLY A 197 -14.60 12.43 27.24
CA GLY A 197 -15.73 11.50 27.04
C GLY A 197 -16.31 10.97 28.35
N ASP A 198 -15.46 10.73 29.35
CA ASP A 198 -15.83 10.21 30.67
C ASP A 198 -16.19 11.30 31.70
N GLY A 199 -16.06 12.59 31.35
CA GLY A 199 -16.25 13.70 32.30
C GLY A 199 -15.19 13.79 33.40
N LYS A 200 -14.00 13.22 33.17
CA LYS A 200 -12.86 13.24 34.10
C LYS A 200 -11.99 14.48 33.88
N THR A 201 -11.17 14.82 34.87
CA THR A 201 -10.17 15.89 34.76
C THR A 201 -9.15 15.58 33.67
N ILE A 202 -8.87 16.58 32.84
CA ILE A 202 -7.87 16.52 31.77
C ILE A 202 -6.47 16.38 32.38
N PRO A 203 -5.66 15.37 31.98
CA PRO A 203 -4.27 15.25 32.43
C PRO A 203 -3.43 16.45 31.99
N SER A 204 -2.40 16.81 32.76
CA SER A 204 -1.46 17.86 32.35
C SER A 204 -0.52 17.39 31.25
N LEU A 205 -0.22 18.23 30.27
CA LEU A 205 0.83 17.94 29.28
C LEU A 205 2.20 18.27 29.89
N VAL A 206 2.99 17.24 30.17
CA VAL A 206 4.33 17.38 30.75
C VAL A 206 5.37 17.68 29.68
N ARG A 207 6.18 18.71 29.89
CA ARG A 207 7.45 18.90 29.17
C ARG A 207 8.60 18.55 30.09
N LEU A 208 9.42 17.59 29.70
CA LEU A 208 10.54 17.15 30.52
C LEU A 208 11.81 17.92 30.26
N ASP A 209 12.35 18.45 31.35
CA ASP A 209 13.70 18.99 31.42
C ASP A 209 14.61 17.99 32.15
N MET A 210 15.01 16.94 31.43
CA MET A 210 15.88 15.88 31.94
C MET A 210 17.20 15.79 31.16
N VAL A 211 18.13 14.96 31.64
CA VAL A 211 19.37 14.66 30.92
C VAL A 211 19.08 13.68 29.78
N TRP A 212 19.30 14.13 28.55
CA TRP A 212 19.08 13.32 27.33
C TRP A 212 20.35 12.64 26.79
N THR A 213 21.50 12.88 27.40
CA THR A 213 22.77 12.27 26.98
C THR A 213 22.64 10.73 27.03
N PRO A 214 22.78 10.04 25.89
CA PRO A 214 22.60 8.59 25.83
C PRO A 214 23.67 7.87 26.64
N VAL A 215 23.22 7.01 27.54
CA VAL A 215 24.03 6.06 28.30
C VAL A 215 23.62 4.65 27.93
N LEU A 216 24.53 3.67 28.03
CA LEU A 216 24.14 2.29 27.79
C LEU A 216 23.14 1.84 28.85
N THR A 217 22.01 1.28 28.40
CA THR A 217 20.98 0.67 29.25
C THR A 217 20.76 -0.78 28.79
N HIS A 218 20.25 -1.62 29.67
CA HIS A 218 19.81 -2.97 29.35
C HIS A 218 18.50 -2.96 28.55
N GLY A 219 17.60 -2.02 28.86
CA GLY A 219 16.35 -1.78 28.13
C GLY A 219 15.17 -2.64 28.57
N ASP A 220 15.43 -3.67 29.38
CA ASP A 220 14.41 -4.58 29.92
C ASP A 220 14.89 -5.36 31.16
N LEU A 221 15.73 -4.77 32.01
CA LEU A 221 16.30 -5.49 33.16
C LEU A 221 15.21 -5.94 34.15
N ASN A 222 15.00 -7.25 34.26
CA ASN A 222 13.99 -7.83 35.14
C ASN A 222 14.49 -9.12 35.80
N LEU A 223 13.69 -9.68 36.72
CA LEU A 223 14.04 -10.87 37.50
C LEU A 223 14.35 -12.12 36.65
N SER A 224 13.76 -12.25 35.46
CA SER A 224 13.98 -13.37 34.53
C SER A 224 15.28 -13.21 33.73
N ASN A 225 15.76 -11.98 33.56
CA ASN A 225 17.00 -11.65 32.85
C ASN A 225 18.24 -11.66 33.76
N ILE A 226 18.11 -12.12 35.01
CA ILE A 226 19.22 -12.15 35.98
C ILE A 226 19.33 -13.55 36.57
N MET A 227 20.53 -14.13 36.49
CA MET A 227 20.84 -15.46 37.02
C MET A 227 21.70 -15.34 38.28
N LEU A 228 21.29 -16.02 39.36
CA LEU A 228 22.11 -16.25 40.54
C LEU A 228 22.72 -17.65 40.46
N ASP A 229 24.03 -17.73 40.24
CA ASP A 229 24.70 -19.02 40.16
C ASP A 229 24.83 -19.68 41.54
N ARG A 230 25.11 -20.99 41.54
CA ARG A 230 25.24 -21.77 42.79
C ARG A 230 26.36 -21.30 43.72
N ARG A 231 27.33 -20.54 43.20
CA ARG A 231 28.44 -19.96 43.98
C ARG A 231 28.09 -18.58 44.56
N GLY A 232 26.91 -18.06 44.23
CA GLY A 232 26.38 -16.79 44.74
C GLY A 232 26.84 -15.57 43.95
N SER A 233 27.26 -15.75 42.69
CA SER A 233 27.56 -14.65 41.76
C SER A 233 26.36 -14.35 40.85
N LEU A 234 26.25 -13.09 40.44
CA LEU A 234 25.16 -12.62 39.58
C LEU A 234 25.61 -12.45 38.14
N TRP A 235 24.75 -12.89 37.23
CA TRP A 235 24.93 -12.75 35.79
C TRP A 235 23.73 -12.01 35.19
N VAL A 236 24.02 -11.12 34.23
CA VAL A 236 23.00 -10.37 33.50
C VAL A 236 22.88 -10.97 32.09
N MET A 237 21.66 -11.38 31.76
CA MET A 237 21.32 -12.17 30.59
C MET A 237 20.38 -11.38 29.67
N ASP A 238 20.28 -11.81 28.41
CA ASP A 238 19.36 -11.27 27.41
C ASP A 238 19.52 -9.77 27.11
N TRP A 239 20.42 -9.45 26.17
CA TRP A 239 20.76 -8.07 25.82
C TRP A 239 20.07 -7.62 24.53
N ALA A 240 18.97 -8.29 24.16
CA ALA A 240 18.24 -8.06 22.92
C ALA A 240 17.71 -6.62 22.78
N ASN A 241 17.29 -6.01 23.91
CA ASN A 241 16.71 -4.67 23.98
C ASN A 241 17.70 -3.57 24.40
N ALA A 242 18.97 -3.92 24.57
CA ALA A 242 19.99 -3.01 25.07
C ALA A 242 20.38 -1.96 24.03
N GLY A 243 20.62 -0.73 24.50
CA GLY A 243 20.93 0.40 23.65
C GLY A 243 21.33 1.64 24.43
N PHE A 244 21.69 2.70 23.72
CA PHE A 244 22.06 3.98 24.31
C PHE A 244 20.83 4.88 24.43
N TYR A 245 20.39 5.13 25.66
CA TYR A 245 19.16 5.88 25.96
C TYR A 245 19.39 6.87 27.12
N PRO A 246 18.47 7.82 27.37
CA PRO A 246 18.52 8.68 28.53
C PRO A 246 18.64 7.86 29.83
N PRO A 247 19.35 8.35 30.87
CA PRO A 247 19.55 7.59 32.11
C PRO A 247 18.26 7.16 32.83
N SER A 248 17.16 7.91 32.66
CA SER A 248 15.85 7.57 33.22
C SER A 248 15.16 6.41 32.51
N MET A 249 15.65 5.99 31.34
CA MET A 249 15.01 4.94 30.55
C MET A 249 15.00 3.58 31.23
N GLU A 250 16.10 3.21 31.88
CA GLU A 250 16.19 1.92 32.55
C GLU A 250 15.21 1.79 33.74
N PRO A 251 15.16 2.71 34.72
CA PRO A 251 14.18 2.58 35.80
C PRO A 251 12.73 2.62 35.30
N ILE A 252 12.44 3.31 34.20
CA ILE A 252 11.12 3.30 33.54
C ILE A 252 10.85 1.94 32.88
N ALA A 253 11.81 1.35 32.18
CA ALA A 253 11.66 0.03 31.55
C ALA A 253 11.44 -1.06 32.60
N MET A 254 12.22 -1.02 33.70
CA MET A 254 12.02 -1.91 34.85
C MET A 254 10.60 -1.77 35.42
N CYS A 255 10.12 -0.54 35.58
CA CYS A 255 8.75 -0.26 36.04
C CYS A 255 7.71 -0.89 35.12
N GLN A 256 7.84 -0.64 33.81
CA GLN A 256 6.86 -1.07 32.84
C GLN A 256 6.77 -2.60 32.71
N ILE A 257 7.91 -3.30 32.74
CA ILE A 257 7.93 -4.76 32.71
C ILE A 257 7.30 -5.36 33.98
N ASP A 258 7.64 -4.80 35.14
CA ASP A 258 7.14 -5.27 36.44
C ASP A 258 5.62 -5.03 36.63
N GLU A 259 5.07 -3.99 35.98
CA GLU A 259 3.70 -3.51 36.21
C GLU A 259 2.73 -3.79 35.06
N ILE A 260 3.21 -4.09 33.84
CA ILE A 260 2.36 -4.37 32.66
C ILE A 260 2.54 -5.80 32.14
N VAL A 261 3.77 -6.33 32.14
CA VAL A 261 4.07 -7.65 31.54
C VAL A 261 3.99 -8.77 32.57
N HIS A 262 4.38 -8.50 33.82
CA HIS A 262 4.40 -9.48 34.91
C HIS A 262 3.65 -9.01 36.17
N GLU A 263 2.57 -8.23 36.00
CA GLU A 263 1.83 -7.54 37.09
C GLU A 263 1.52 -8.47 38.29
N GLU A 264 1.14 -9.71 38.01
CA GLU A 264 0.75 -10.72 39.00
C GLU A 264 1.92 -11.47 39.66
N ASP A 265 3.11 -11.46 39.05
CA ASP A 265 4.24 -12.34 39.41
C ASP A 265 5.44 -11.61 40.04
N VAL A 266 5.46 -10.27 40.06
CA VAL A 266 6.60 -9.51 40.59
C VAL A 266 6.50 -9.30 42.12
N PRO A 267 7.49 -9.76 42.91
CA PRO A 267 7.47 -9.60 44.36
C PRO A 267 7.52 -8.14 44.84
N PRO A 268 6.72 -7.73 45.85
CA PRO A 268 6.73 -6.37 46.38
C PRO A 268 8.08 -5.91 46.96
N SER A 269 8.96 -6.84 47.33
CA SER A 269 10.35 -6.54 47.75
C SER A 269 11.22 -6.10 46.57
N TRP A 270 11.04 -6.67 45.38
CA TRP A 270 11.77 -6.29 44.16
C TRP A 270 11.44 -4.86 43.73
N ARG A 271 10.15 -4.53 43.65
CA ARG A 271 9.67 -3.17 43.31
C ARG A 271 10.30 -2.09 44.20
N ARG A 272 10.51 -2.39 45.49
CA ARG A 272 11.16 -1.47 46.45
C ARG A 272 12.65 -1.24 46.17
N TYR A 273 13.34 -2.18 45.53
CA TYR A 273 14.76 -2.03 45.20
C TYR A 273 15.00 -1.34 43.85
N ARG A 274 14.00 -1.19 42.97
CA ARG A 274 14.13 -0.54 41.64
C ARG A 274 14.86 0.79 41.72
N SER A 275 14.38 1.71 42.55
CA SER A 275 14.97 3.05 42.71
C SER A 275 16.37 3.03 43.32
N PHE A 276 16.66 2.02 44.16
CA PHE A 276 18.00 1.79 44.69
C PHE A 276 18.95 1.22 43.62
N ILE A 277 18.47 0.37 42.71
CA ILE A 277 19.27 -0.26 41.66
C ILE A 277 19.55 0.72 40.51
N ALA A 278 18.49 1.25 39.90
CA ALA A 278 18.58 2.02 38.65
C ALA A 278 18.45 3.55 38.83
N GLY A 279 18.13 4.01 40.04
CA GLY A 279 17.84 5.41 40.31
C GLY A 279 16.33 5.68 40.39
N GLY A 280 15.96 6.75 41.08
CA GLY A 280 14.56 7.16 41.19
C GLY A 280 14.11 7.92 39.94
N THR A 281 12.83 7.82 39.63
CA THR A 281 12.12 8.55 38.58
C THR A 281 11.26 9.64 39.21
N SER A 282 11.17 10.81 38.56
CA SER A 282 10.22 11.84 38.97
C SER A 282 8.81 11.51 38.50
N ALA A 283 7.79 12.12 39.11
CA ALA A 283 6.41 11.94 38.68
C ALA A 283 6.21 12.45 37.23
N GLU A 284 6.92 13.51 36.84
CA GLU A 284 6.91 14.04 35.48
C GLU A 284 7.53 13.06 34.48
N GLU A 285 8.62 12.36 34.85
CA GLU A 285 9.23 11.31 34.03
C GLU A 285 8.26 10.15 33.83
N GLU A 286 7.65 9.66 34.91
CA GLU A 286 6.66 8.59 34.85
C GLU A 286 5.42 8.96 34.04
N GLU A 287 4.91 10.19 34.19
CA GLU A 287 3.74 10.67 33.44
C GLU A 287 4.03 10.77 31.94
N PHE A 288 5.21 11.27 31.57
CA PHE A 288 5.61 11.39 30.17
C PHE A 288 5.80 10.03 29.50
N TRP A 289 6.58 9.14 30.12
CA TRP A 289 6.82 7.81 29.56
C TRP A 289 5.56 6.93 29.62
N GLY A 290 4.68 7.14 30.61
CA GLY A 290 3.37 6.49 30.67
C GLY A 290 2.42 6.88 29.54
N ASN A 291 2.70 7.97 28.81
CA ASN A 291 1.97 8.28 27.58
C ASN A 291 2.42 7.41 26.39
N PHE A 292 3.45 6.58 26.50
CA PHE A 292 3.82 5.66 25.42
C PHE A 292 2.91 4.43 25.36
N THR A 293 2.19 4.08 26.45
CA THR A 293 1.60 2.73 26.63
C THR A 293 0.12 2.71 27.07
N GLY A 294 -0.58 3.84 27.06
CA GLY A 294 -1.93 3.95 27.64
C GLY A 294 -3.10 3.40 26.78
N GLY A 295 -3.43 2.12 26.94
CA GLY A 295 -4.79 1.55 26.95
C GLY A 295 -5.55 1.37 25.61
N SER A 296 -5.67 0.11 25.18
CA SER A 296 -6.46 -0.39 24.03
C SER A 296 -6.03 0.14 22.66
N SER A 297 -5.51 -0.80 21.85
CA SER A 297 -5.40 -0.75 20.38
C SER A 297 -5.84 0.56 19.73
N ASN A 298 -4.90 1.42 19.37
CA ASN A 298 -4.89 2.30 18.19
C ASN A 298 -3.88 3.46 18.36
N VAL A 299 -2.87 3.44 17.48
CA VAL A 299 -2.13 4.60 16.93
C VAL A 299 -1.20 5.40 17.85
N VAL A 300 0.10 5.42 17.50
CA VAL A 300 0.92 6.66 17.37
C VAL A 300 1.96 6.49 16.26
N ARG A 301 1.90 7.26 15.17
CA ARG A 301 3.07 7.52 14.29
C ARG A 301 3.13 8.97 13.83
N GLY A 302 4.29 9.61 14.05
CA GLY A 302 4.71 10.87 13.44
C GLY A 302 5.99 11.45 14.09
N LEU A 303 6.74 12.29 13.38
CA LEU A 303 7.35 13.49 13.99
C LEU A 303 8.88 13.55 14.21
N VAL A 304 9.76 13.39 13.21
CA VAL A 304 11.14 13.96 13.25
C VAL A 304 11.23 15.12 12.26
N ASP A 305 11.05 16.34 12.76
CA ASP A 305 11.23 17.57 11.98
C ASP A 305 12.72 17.87 11.82
N GLY A 306 13.23 17.73 10.60
CA GLY A 306 14.58 18.17 10.21
C GLY A 306 15.21 17.44 9.03
N VAL A 307 14.78 16.22 8.70
CA VAL A 307 15.46 15.37 7.68
C VAL A 307 14.54 14.91 6.54
N LEU A 308 13.22 15.01 6.70
CA LEU A 308 12.27 14.56 5.68
C LEU A 308 12.20 15.55 4.51
N THR A 309 12.62 15.07 3.33
CA THR A 309 12.36 15.72 2.05
C THR A 309 11.06 15.18 1.46
N ILE A 310 10.18 16.05 0.96
CA ILE A 310 9.01 15.66 0.20
C ILE A 310 9.31 15.72 -1.30
N PRO A 311 8.88 14.69 -2.08
CA PRO A 311 8.77 14.83 -3.52
C PRO A 311 7.63 15.80 -3.84
N LEU A 312 7.89 16.79 -4.68
CA LEU A 312 6.88 17.70 -5.23
C LEU A 312 6.98 17.67 -6.74
N THR A 313 5.82 17.66 -7.40
CA THR A 313 5.75 17.85 -8.85
C THR A 313 5.07 19.18 -9.13
N LEU A 314 5.76 20.08 -9.83
CA LEU A 314 5.24 21.36 -10.27
C LEU A 314 4.82 21.27 -11.73
N ALA A 315 3.52 21.43 -11.98
CA ALA A 315 2.98 21.65 -13.31
C ALA A 315 3.14 23.13 -13.70
N LEU A 316 3.89 23.38 -14.76
CA LEU A 316 4.03 24.70 -15.37
C LEU A 316 2.85 24.95 -16.30
N HIS A 317 2.48 26.22 -16.43
CA HIS A 317 1.38 26.59 -17.30
C HIS A 317 1.76 26.31 -18.76
N PRO A 318 1.00 25.46 -19.48
CA PRO A 318 1.24 25.20 -20.90
C PRO A 318 0.95 26.43 -21.75
N ASN A 319 1.68 26.63 -22.84
CA ASN A 319 1.49 27.81 -23.70
C ASN A 319 0.16 27.79 -24.45
N ASN A 320 -0.37 26.61 -24.82
CA ASN A 320 -1.57 26.49 -25.63
C ASN A 320 -2.43 25.25 -25.27
N LYS A 321 -2.89 25.16 -24.01
CA LYS A 321 -3.82 24.11 -23.53
C LYS A 321 -5.07 23.98 -24.40
N THR A 322 -5.71 25.11 -24.72
CA THR A 322 -6.94 25.12 -25.52
C THR A 322 -6.69 24.57 -26.92
N GLY A 323 -5.60 24.98 -27.58
CA GLY A 323 -5.24 24.46 -28.90
C GLY A 323 -5.03 22.96 -28.91
N LEU A 324 -4.37 22.38 -27.89
CA LEU A 324 -4.23 20.92 -27.79
C LEU A 324 -5.60 20.22 -27.69
N ILE A 325 -6.49 20.74 -26.84
CA ILE A 325 -7.82 20.15 -26.64
C ILE A 325 -8.68 20.29 -27.90
N ASP A 326 -8.66 21.44 -28.55
CA ASP A 326 -9.40 21.68 -29.79
C ASP A 326 -8.90 20.75 -30.90
N THR A 327 -7.58 20.62 -31.05
CA THR A 327 -6.99 19.68 -32.02
C THR A 327 -7.33 18.24 -31.69
N LEU A 328 -7.25 17.82 -30.41
CA LEU A 328 -7.67 16.48 -29.98
C LEU A 328 -9.13 16.19 -30.38
N MET A 329 -10.04 17.13 -30.11
CA MET A 329 -11.45 16.98 -30.47
C MET A 329 -11.64 16.92 -31.99
N GLU A 330 -10.93 17.75 -32.75
CA GLU A 330 -10.99 17.76 -34.21
C GLU A 330 -10.51 16.46 -34.82
N ILE A 331 -9.37 15.91 -34.37
CA ILE A 331 -8.81 14.66 -34.92
C ILE A 331 -9.53 13.41 -34.42
N SER A 332 -10.36 13.54 -33.37
CA SER A 332 -11.16 12.44 -32.81
C SER A 332 -12.61 12.47 -33.30
N ASP A 333 -13.08 13.60 -33.84
CA ASP A 333 -14.41 13.71 -34.44
C ASP A 333 -14.41 12.96 -35.78
N PRO A 334 -15.19 11.87 -35.92
CA PRO A 334 -15.19 11.10 -37.15
C PRO A 334 -15.72 11.89 -38.36
N SER A 335 -16.49 12.97 -38.15
CA SER A 335 -16.97 13.86 -39.21
C SER A 335 -15.93 14.87 -39.71
N SER A 336 -14.83 15.04 -38.97
CA SER A 336 -13.72 15.91 -39.35
C SER A 336 -12.92 15.34 -40.51
N VAL A 337 -12.42 16.24 -41.38
CA VAL A 337 -11.45 15.88 -42.42
C VAL A 337 -10.09 15.46 -41.84
N ASN A 338 -9.81 15.88 -40.60
CA ASN A 338 -8.59 15.57 -39.87
C ASN A 338 -8.75 14.34 -38.95
N TYR A 339 -9.86 13.62 -39.05
CA TYR A 339 -10.09 12.41 -38.25
C TYR A 339 -8.95 11.39 -38.41
N GLY A 340 -8.37 10.96 -37.30
CA GLY A 340 -7.27 10.01 -37.25
C GLY A 340 -5.90 10.57 -37.67
N GLN A 341 -5.78 11.87 -37.94
CA GLN A 341 -4.50 12.55 -38.17
C GLN A 341 -3.80 12.85 -36.84
N HIS A 342 -3.36 11.79 -36.16
CA HIS A 342 -2.72 11.86 -34.85
C HIS A 342 -1.40 12.65 -34.89
N LEU A 343 -1.12 13.38 -33.82
CA LEU A 343 0.04 14.25 -33.69
C LEU A 343 1.31 13.47 -33.32
N SER A 344 2.45 13.93 -33.82
CA SER A 344 3.77 13.49 -33.37
C SER A 344 4.08 14.00 -31.96
N LYS A 345 5.11 13.40 -31.33
CA LYS A 345 5.65 13.84 -30.03
C LYS A 345 6.01 15.34 -30.05
N SER A 346 6.69 15.80 -31.10
CA SER A 346 7.11 17.21 -31.23
C SER A 346 5.93 18.16 -31.39
N GLU A 347 4.89 17.77 -32.12
CA GLU A 347 3.69 18.60 -32.30
C GLU A 347 2.91 18.75 -30.99
N VAL A 348 2.71 17.66 -30.25
CA VAL A 348 2.07 17.70 -28.92
C VAL A 348 2.91 18.54 -27.95
N ASN A 349 4.22 18.30 -27.88
CA ASN A 349 5.11 19.07 -27.02
C ASN A 349 5.06 20.57 -27.32
N ALA A 350 4.88 20.98 -28.58
CA ALA A 350 4.79 22.40 -28.94
C ALA A 350 3.55 23.10 -28.35
N PHE A 351 2.46 22.38 -28.09
CA PHE A 351 1.28 22.95 -27.42
C PHE A 351 1.50 23.15 -25.92
N VAL A 352 2.16 22.20 -25.27
CA VAL A 352 2.25 22.16 -23.80
C VAL A 352 3.55 22.70 -23.24
N ALA A 353 4.60 22.82 -24.06
CA ALA A 353 5.87 23.41 -23.65
C ALA A 353 5.63 24.79 -23.01
N PRO A 354 6.16 25.06 -21.80
CA PRO A 354 5.98 26.34 -21.14
C PRO A 354 6.79 27.44 -21.85
N SER A 355 6.39 28.70 -21.69
CA SER A 355 7.15 29.83 -22.24
C SER A 355 8.54 29.92 -21.61
N PRO A 356 9.58 30.35 -22.36
CA PRO A 356 10.91 30.60 -21.80
C PRO A 356 10.87 31.54 -20.58
N GLU A 357 9.97 32.52 -20.60
CA GLU A 357 9.74 33.46 -19.52
C GLU A 357 9.20 32.77 -18.26
N SER A 358 8.21 31.87 -18.41
CA SER A 358 7.66 31.06 -17.31
C SER A 358 8.70 30.11 -16.73
N VAL A 359 9.47 29.43 -17.58
CA VAL A 359 10.57 28.55 -17.14
C VAL A 359 11.60 29.36 -16.36
N GLN A 360 12.07 30.49 -16.91
CA GLN A 360 13.06 31.33 -16.25
C GLN A 360 12.53 31.90 -14.92
N ALA A 361 11.27 32.31 -14.86
CA ALA A 361 10.64 32.79 -13.63
C ALA A 361 10.60 31.70 -12.55
N THR A 362 10.20 30.48 -12.91
CA THR A 362 10.19 29.32 -11.99
C THR A 362 11.59 28.97 -11.52
N MET A 363 12.58 28.90 -12.43
CA MET A 363 13.97 28.61 -12.07
C MET A 363 14.54 29.68 -11.14
N ASN A 364 14.27 30.96 -11.40
CA ASN A 364 14.67 32.07 -10.54
C ASN A 364 14.02 32.00 -9.15
N TRP A 365 12.76 31.56 -9.08
CA TRP A 365 12.05 31.38 -7.81
C TRP A 365 12.61 30.21 -7.02
N LEU A 366 12.80 29.04 -7.63
CA LEU A 366 13.40 27.85 -6.98
C LEU A 366 14.82 28.12 -6.48
N ALA A 367 15.61 28.89 -7.24
CA ALA A 367 16.97 29.29 -6.86
C ALA A 367 17.00 30.11 -5.55
N LYS A 368 15.96 30.90 -5.23
CA LYS A 368 15.87 31.64 -3.94
C LYS A 368 15.84 30.72 -2.72
N TYR A 369 15.43 29.47 -2.91
CA TYR A 369 15.32 28.45 -1.87
C TYR A 369 16.38 27.35 -1.97
N ASN A 370 17.42 27.54 -2.82
CA ASN A 370 18.45 26.54 -3.12
C ASN A 370 17.89 25.20 -3.63
N VAL A 371 16.78 25.25 -4.39
CA VAL A 371 16.14 24.06 -4.97
C VAL A 371 16.53 23.93 -6.44
N THR A 372 16.98 22.75 -6.84
CA THR A 372 17.27 22.43 -8.25
C THR A 372 16.24 21.41 -8.76
N PRO A 373 15.39 21.76 -9.74
CA PRO A 373 14.40 20.86 -10.31
C PRO A 373 15.02 19.84 -11.27
N GLN A 374 14.31 18.73 -11.47
CA GLN A 374 14.51 17.80 -12.59
C GLN A 374 13.25 17.81 -13.46
N SER A 375 13.40 17.91 -14.78
CA SER A 375 12.24 17.74 -15.67
C SER A 375 11.79 16.29 -15.68
N THR A 376 10.48 16.06 -15.66
CA THR A 376 9.85 14.72 -15.66
C THR A 376 8.89 14.50 -16.82
N SER A 377 8.78 15.47 -17.70
CA SER A 377 7.91 15.45 -18.87
C SER A 377 8.73 15.78 -20.12
N PRO A 378 8.39 15.21 -21.29
CA PRO A 378 9.14 15.48 -22.52
C PRO A 378 9.08 16.95 -22.97
N ALA A 379 7.99 17.66 -22.65
CA ALA A 379 7.81 19.07 -23.01
C ALA A 379 8.38 20.05 -21.98
N GLY A 380 8.89 19.56 -20.84
CA GLY A 380 9.42 20.40 -19.77
C GLY A 380 8.35 21.12 -18.94
N ASP A 381 7.08 20.77 -19.11
CA ASP A 381 5.91 21.33 -18.42
C ASP A 381 5.68 20.76 -17.02
N MET A 382 6.35 19.67 -16.65
CA MET A 382 6.34 19.09 -15.31
C MET A 382 7.75 18.99 -14.74
N LEU A 383 7.96 19.60 -13.57
CA LEU A 383 9.22 19.59 -12.83
C LEU A 383 9.07 18.80 -11.53
N HIS A 384 9.97 17.86 -11.28
CA HIS A 384 10.08 17.15 -10.02
C HIS A 384 11.15 17.77 -9.12
N LEU A 385 10.78 17.95 -7.86
CA LEU A 385 11.63 18.52 -6.81
C LEU A 385 11.70 17.55 -5.64
N ARG A 386 12.86 17.43 -5.01
CA ARG A 386 12.97 16.91 -3.65
C ARG A 386 13.42 18.03 -2.73
N VAL A 387 12.55 18.42 -1.81
CA VAL A 387 12.79 19.56 -0.93
C VAL A 387 12.52 19.19 0.53
N PRO A 388 13.31 19.66 1.50
CA PRO A 388 12.95 19.53 2.91
C PRO A 388 11.55 20.11 3.17
N ILE A 389 10.76 19.49 4.06
CA ILE A 389 9.41 19.97 4.41
C ILE A 389 9.42 21.45 4.83
N ALA A 390 10.42 21.87 5.62
CA ALA A 390 10.58 23.27 6.02
C ALA A 390 10.75 24.21 4.82
N THR A 391 11.55 23.79 3.82
CA THR A 391 11.72 24.53 2.57
C THR A 391 10.43 24.55 1.77
N ALA A 392 9.70 23.44 1.68
CA ALA A 392 8.40 23.38 1.00
C ALA A 392 7.37 24.32 1.64
N ASN A 393 7.27 24.33 2.97
CA ASN A 393 6.37 25.20 3.72
C ASN A 393 6.70 26.69 3.48
N ALA A 394 7.99 27.04 3.51
CA ALA A 394 8.44 28.41 3.23
C ALA A 394 8.26 28.82 1.75
N MET A 395 8.43 27.88 0.82
CA MET A 395 8.33 28.13 -0.62
C MET A 395 6.87 28.26 -1.08
N LEU A 396 5.98 27.43 -0.54
CA LEU A 396 4.59 27.31 -1.00
C LEU A 396 3.58 28.02 -0.08
N SER A 397 4.05 28.72 0.96
CA SER A 397 3.18 29.25 2.03
C SER A 397 2.24 28.18 2.58
N ALA A 398 2.77 26.97 2.74
CA ALA A 398 2.03 25.78 3.11
C ALA A 398 2.38 25.31 4.52
N ASN A 399 1.60 24.34 5.01
CA ASN A 399 1.86 23.65 6.27
C ASN A 399 1.80 22.14 6.02
N TYR A 400 2.65 21.66 5.10
CA TYR A 400 2.92 20.24 4.93
C TYR A 400 3.41 19.67 6.25
N GLN A 401 2.70 18.66 6.70
CA GLN A 401 3.02 17.85 7.87
C GLN A 401 3.00 16.39 7.40
N ALA A 402 3.89 15.56 7.95
CA ALA A 402 3.83 14.14 7.65
C ALA A 402 2.65 13.53 8.41
N PHE A 403 1.63 13.11 7.66
CA PHE A 403 0.52 12.31 8.17
C PHE A 403 0.74 10.85 7.75
N MET A 404 0.44 9.90 8.64
CA MET A 404 0.33 8.51 8.26
C MET A 404 -1.15 8.11 8.27
N HIS A 405 -1.65 7.65 7.12
CA HIS A 405 -2.95 7.02 6.98
C HIS A 405 -2.73 5.50 6.86
N GLU A 406 -3.62 4.68 7.42
CA GLU A 406 -3.54 3.23 7.23
C GLU A 406 -3.58 2.90 5.73
N ALA A 407 -2.61 2.09 5.27
CA ALA A 407 -2.80 1.34 4.05
C ALA A 407 -3.90 0.31 4.34
N LEU A 408 -4.94 0.28 3.51
CA LEU A 408 -5.99 -0.71 3.63
C LEU A 408 -5.33 -2.11 3.59
N PRO A 409 -5.64 -3.01 4.54
CA PRO A 409 -5.09 -4.35 4.51
C PRO A 409 -5.44 -5.03 3.18
N PRO A 410 -4.62 -5.97 2.66
CA PRO A 410 -5.11 -6.92 1.68
C PRO A 410 -6.18 -7.78 2.38
N ILE A 411 -7.45 -7.47 2.15
CA ILE A 411 -8.55 -8.21 2.75
C ILE A 411 -8.80 -9.47 1.94
N ASN A 412 -8.56 -10.62 2.57
CA ASN A 412 -9.18 -11.90 2.20
C ASN A 412 -10.70 -11.71 2.11
N LYS A 413 -11.25 -11.74 0.89
CA LYS A 413 -12.69 -11.71 0.64
C LYS A 413 -13.32 -12.97 1.27
N SER A 414 -14.00 -12.82 2.41
CA SER A 414 -14.92 -13.85 2.92
C SER A 414 -16.29 -13.72 2.24
N PRO A 415 -17.06 -14.81 2.10
CA PRO A 415 -18.23 -14.86 1.22
C PRO A 415 -19.43 -14.18 1.88
N LEU A 416 -20.12 -13.29 1.16
CA LEU A 416 -21.43 -12.76 1.58
C LEU A 416 -22.53 -13.12 0.57
N HIS A 417 -23.71 -13.35 1.14
CA HIS A 417 -24.81 -14.16 0.61
C HIS A 417 -25.50 -13.66 -0.66
N THR A 418 -25.87 -14.65 -1.50
CA THR A 418 -26.66 -14.52 -2.72
C THR A 418 -28.09 -14.02 -2.46
N ALA A 419 -28.48 -12.91 -3.07
CA ALA A 419 -29.89 -12.57 -3.29
C ALA A 419 -30.35 -13.15 -4.64
N LYS A 420 -31.52 -13.80 -4.66
CA LYS A 420 -32.09 -14.37 -5.90
C LYS A 420 -32.63 -13.27 -6.82
N PRO A 421 -32.32 -13.28 -8.12
CA PRO A 421 -32.86 -12.31 -9.07
C PRO A 421 -34.36 -12.55 -9.35
N PRO A 422 -35.15 -11.49 -9.56
CA PRO A 422 -36.52 -11.60 -10.08
C PRO A 422 -36.51 -12.02 -11.56
N GLN A 423 -37.57 -12.72 -11.97
CA GLN A 423 -37.72 -13.32 -13.31
C GLN A 423 -37.76 -12.27 -14.43
N ALA A 424 -36.98 -12.52 -15.48
CA ALA A 424 -36.82 -11.64 -16.65
C ALA A 424 -37.86 -11.90 -17.76
N VAL A 425 -38.19 -10.82 -18.48
CA VAL A 425 -38.89 -10.84 -19.77
C VAL A 425 -37.84 -10.91 -20.89
N ILE A 426 -38.07 -11.80 -21.86
CA ILE A 426 -37.12 -12.19 -22.91
C ILE A 426 -37.05 -11.11 -24.01
N SER A 427 -35.86 -10.56 -24.26
CA SER A 427 -35.56 -9.70 -25.42
C SER A 427 -34.94 -10.52 -26.56
N THR A 428 -35.45 -10.33 -27.78
CA THR A 428 -35.11 -11.09 -28.99
C THR A 428 -33.99 -10.44 -29.81
N SER A 429 -32.77 -10.39 -29.27
CA SER A 429 -31.57 -10.06 -30.05
C SER A 429 -30.91 -11.34 -30.60
N LYS A 430 -30.57 -11.35 -31.89
CA LYS A 430 -29.87 -12.46 -32.59
C LYS A 430 -28.38 -12.53 -32.19
N ARG A 431 -28.08 -12.70 -30.89
CA ARG A 431 -26.71 -12.99 -30.42
C ARG A 431 -26.28 -14.38 -30.88
N ARG A 432 -24.97 -14.60 -31.04
CA ARG A 432 -24.42 -15.96 -31.17
C ARG A 432 -24.85 -16.77 -29.94
N LEU A 433 -25.11 -18.06 -30.11
CA LEU A 433 -25.50 -18.93 -28.99
C LEU A 433 -24.37 -18.93 -27.95
N VAL A 434 -24.61 -18.30 -26.79
CA VAL A 434 -23.62 -18.29 -25.70
C VAL A 434 -23.65 -19.65 -25.01
N PRO A 435 -22.51 -20.33 -24.85
CA PRO A 435 -22.47 -21.63 -24.20
C PRO A 435 -23.03 -21.59 -22.78
N ALA A 436 -23.84 -22.58 -22.40
CA ALA A 436 -24.46 -22.64 -21.07
C ALA A 436 -23.46 -22.67 -19.89
N VAL A 437 -22.21 -23.09 -20.16
CA VAL A 437 -21.12 -23.08 -19.17
C VAL A 437 -20.75 -21.66 -18.72
N CYS A 438 -20.99 -20.64 -19.54
CA CYS A 438 -20.69 -19.24 -19.21
C CYS A 438 -21.47 -18.70 -18.02
N VAL A 439 -22.58 -19.35 -17.64
CA VAL A 439 -23.35 -19.01 -16.44
C VAL A 439 -22.61 -19.40 -15.14
N ARG A 440 -21.61 -20.29 -15.22
CA ARG A 440 -20.82 -20.75 -14.06
C ARG A 440 -19.50 -20.02 -13.90
N GLY A 441 -19.17 -19.12 -14.83
CA GLY A 441 -17.92 -18.40 -14.89
C GLY A 441 -17.67 -17.87 -16.29
N ILE A 442 -17.44 -16.58 -16.41
CA ILE A 442 -17.06 -15.94 -17.67
C ILE A 442 -15.61 -16.29 -17.96
N GLN A 443 -15.36 -16.84 -19.14
CA GLN A 443 -14.05 -17.13 -19.70
C GLN A 443 -13.90 -16.39 -21.05
N PRO A 444 -12.69 -16.27 -21.62
CA PRO A 444 -12.48 -15.58 -22.90
C PRO A 444 -13.46 -15.97 -24.00
N PHE A 445 -13.76 -17.25 -24.21
CA PHE A 445 -14.73 -17.66 -25.23
C PHE A 445 -16.17 -17.20 -24.94
N CYS A 446 -16.53 -16.99 -23.67
CA CYS A 446 -17.83 -16.42 -23.29
C CYS A 446 -17.93 -14.97 -23.74
N VAL A 447 -16.88 -14.19 -23.52
CA VAL A 447 -16.78 -12.80 -23.96
C VAL A 447 -16.78 -12.74 -25.50
N GLN A 448 -16.06 -13.65 -26.17
CA GLN A 448 -16.10 -13.75 -27.63
C GLN A 448 -17.50 -14.04 -28.17
N ALA A 449 -18.25 -14.92 -27.50
CA ALA A 449 -19.62 -15.23 -27.88
C ALA A 449 -20.60 -14.08 -27.58
N LEU A 450 -20.45 -13.38 -26.46
CA LEU A 450 -21.29 -12.25 -26.05
C LEU A 450 -21.11 -11.04 -26.99
N TYR A 451 -19.87 -10.75 -27.38
CA TYR A 451 -19.50 -9.51 -28.09
C TYR A 451 -19.08 -9.73 -29.54
N ASN A 452 -19.32 -10.92 -30.08
CA ASN A 452 -18.97 -11.33 -31.45
C ASN A 452 -17.49 -11.11 -31.81
N LEU A 453 -16.59 -11.32 -30.85
CA LEU A 453 -15.15 -11.16 -31.10
C LEU A 453 -14.59 -12.34 -31.90
N PRO A 454 -13.64 -12.10 -32.81
CA PRO A 454 -12.96 -13.15 -33.53
C PRO A 454 -12.04 -13.94 -32.60
N ALA A 455 -11.86 -15.23 -32.90
CA ALA A 455 -10.75 -16.02 -32.36
C ALA A 455 -9.50 -15.97 -33.26
N THR A 456 -9.63 -15.38 -34.46
CA THR A 456 -8.54 -15.22 -35.41
C THR A 456 -7.44 -14.34 -34.80
N PRO A 457 -6.18 -14.80 -34.81
CA PRO A 457 -5.07 -13.99 -34.32
C PRO A 457 -4.88 -12.70 -35.13
N ALA A 458 -4.57 -11.60 -34.45
CA ALA A 458 -4.18 -10.33 -35.04
C ALA A 458 -2.88 -10.47 -35.85
N THR A 459 -2.70 -9.62 -36.85
CA THR A 459 -1.57 -9.66 -37.79
C THR A 459 -0.92 -8.30 -38.04
N ALA A 460 -1.56 -7.20 -37.65
CA ALA A 460 -1.09 -5.87 -37.96
C ALA A 460 0.22 -5.55 -37.23
N PRO A 461 1.24 -5.05 -37.93
CA PRO A 461 2.41 -4.47 -37.27
C PRO A 461 2.01 -3.16 -36.58
N ASN A 462 2.75 -2.79 -35.53
CA ASN A 462 2.55 -1.55 -34.76
C ASN A 462 1.20 -1.45 -34.01
N ASN A 463 0.53 -2.57 -33.78
CA ASN A 463 -0.55 -2.67 -32.80
C ASN A 463 0.01 -3.15 -31.46
N SER A 464 -0.56 -2.71 -30.34
CA SER A 464 -0.20 -3.19 -29.00
C SER A 464 -1.21 -2.72 -27.95
N ILE A 465 -1.20 -3.41 -26.80
CA ILE A 465 -1.92 -3.00 -25.59
C ILE A 465 -0.89 -2.81 -24.47
N ALA A 466 -0.92 -1.65 -23.82
CA ALA A 466 -0.31 -1.45 -22.52
C ALA A 466 -1.34 -1.67 -21.41
N VAL A 467 -0.93 -2.45 -20.40
CA VAL A 467 -1.65 -2.69 -19.16
C VAL A 467 -0.85 -2.03 -18.05
N SER A 468 -1.43 -1.07 -17.33
CA SER A 468 -0.74 -0.46 -16.19
C SER A 468 -0.82 -1.35 -14.95
N GLY A 469 0.27 -1.37 -14.18
CA GLY A 469 0.34 -2.07 -12.89
C GLY A 469 0.81 -1.14 -11.79
N PHE A 470 0.09 -1.11 -10.67
CA PHE A 470 0.37 -0.24 -9.53
C PHE A 470 0.46 -1.03 -8.22
N LEU A 471 0.79 -0.35 -7.11
CA LEU A 471 0.73 -0.93 -5.75
C LEU A 471 1.45 -2.27 -5.54
N GLY A 472 2.49 -2.54 -6.32
CA GLY A 472 3.25 -3.78 -6.21
C GLY A 472 2.61 -5.00 -6.90
N GLU A 473 1.67 -4.77 -7.81
CA GLU A 473 1.06 -5.80 -8.65
C GLU A 473 2.09 -6.55 -9.52
N ILE A 474 1.84 -7.85 -9.72
CA ILE A 474 2.75 -8.75 -10.42
C ILE A 474 1.98 -9.53 -11.46
N ALA A 475 2.29 -9.30 -12.73
CA ALA A 475 1.86 -10.15 -13.83
C ALA A 475 2.80 -11.37 -13.94
N ASN A 476 2.24 -12.57 -14.00
CA ASN A 476 3.00 -13.83 -13.96
C ASN A 476 2.74 -14.70 -15.21
N GLN A 477 3.81 -15.03 -15.93
CA GLN A 477 3.74 -15.82 -17.17
C GLN A 477 3.32 -17.27 -16.93
N THR A 478 3.66 -17.88 -15.79
CA THR A 478 3.26 -19.24 -15.44
C THR A 478 1.75 -19.31 -15.22
N ASP A 479 1.18 -18.34 -14.50
CA ASP A 479 -0.26 -18.24 -14.25
C ASP A 479 -1.03 -18.03 -15.57
N LEU A 480 -0.56 -17.10 -16.43
CA LEU A 480 -1.14 -16.90 -17.77
C LEU A 480 -1.11 -18.20 -18.60
N THR A 481 0.00 -18.93 -18.57
CA THR A 481 0.13 -20.19 -19.32
C THR A 481 -0.87 -21.23 -18.82
N ALA A 482 -1.05 -21.33 -17.50
CA ALA A 482 -2.01 -22.23 -16.88
C ALA A 482 -3.46 -21.83 -17.23
N PHE A 483 -3.77 -20.54 -17.23
CA PHE A 483 -5.06 -20.00 -17.65
C PHE A 483 -5.36 -20.36 -19.11
N LEU A 484 -4.49 -19.96 -20.05
CA LEU A 484 -4.71 -20.17 -21.48
C LEU A 484 -4.85 -21.65 -21.85
N LYS A 485 -4.10 -22.54 -21.19
CA LYS A 485 -4.22 -23.99 -21.39
C LYS A 485 -5.65 -24.50 -21.17
N THR A 486 -6.42 -23.88 -20.28
CA THR A 486 -7.79 -24.29 -19.96
C THR A 486 -8.85 -23.49 -20.71
N THR A 487 -8.59 -22.21 -21.00
CA THR A 487 -9.60 -21.28 -21.53
C THR A 487 -9.45 -20.95 -23.01
N ARG A 488 -8.24 -21.03 -23.55
CA ARG A 488 -7.86 -20.76 -24.94
C ARG A 488 -6.75 -21.72 -25.40
N PRO A 489 -7.01 -23.04 -25.45
CA PRO A 489 -6.00 -24.04 -25.83
C PRO A 489 -5.50 -23.89 -27.29
N ASP A 490 -6.19 -23.08 -28.10
CA ASP A 490 -5.78 -22.67 -29.43
C ASP A 490 -4.62 -21.66 -29.43
N ILE A 491 -4.33 -21.03 -28.28
CA ILE A 491 -3.17 -20.14 -28.10
C ILE A 491 -2.00 -20.97 -27.55
N GLU A 492 -1.14 -21.45 -28.43
CA GLU A 492 -0.01 -22.32 -28.05
C GLU A 492 1.10 -21.57 -27.28
N ASN A 493 1.35 -20.29 -27.61
CA ASN A 493 2.44 -19.47 -27.05
C ASN A 493 1.96 -18.07 -26.63
N GLY A 494 0.98 -17.99 -25.73
CA GLY A 494 0.53 -16.70 -25.21
C GLY A 494 1.55 -16.07 -24.26
N THR A 495 2.00 -14.85 -24.57
CA THR A 495 3.03 -14.15 -23.79
C THR A 495 2.71 -12.68 -23.64
N PHE A 496 3.29 -12.05 -22.63
CA PHE A 496 3.36 -10.59 -22.47
C PHE A 496 4.79 -10.18 -22.11
N THR A 497 5.07 -8.88 -22.21
CA THR A 497 6.34 -8.29 -21.77
C THR A 497 6.12 -7.45 -20.51
N VAL A 498 7.11 -7.37 -19.62
CA VAL A 498 7.05 -6.49 -18.45
C VAL A 498 8.05 -5.36 -18.65
N GLN A 499 7.59 -4.12 -18.50
CA GLN A 499 8.42 -2.93 -18.48
C GLN A 499 8.29 -2.27 -17.11
N THR A 500 9.42 -2.13 -16.42
CA THR A 500 9.45 -1.42 -15.13
C THR A 500 9.49 0.09 -15.34
N ILE A 501 8.69 0.80 -14.56
CA ILE A 501 8.74 2.25 -14.35
C ILE A 501 9.11 2.46 -12.89
N ASN A 502 10.15 3.22 -12.59
CA ASN A 502 10.57 3.53 -11.22
C ASN A 502 10.77 2.30 -10.30
N GLY A 503 11.27 1.19 -10.84
CA GLY A 503 11.58 -0.03 -10.08
C GLY A 503 10.35 -0.84 -9.65
N GLY A 504 9.27 -0.80 -10.43
CA GLY A 504 8.11 -1.68 -10.20
C GLY A 504 8.50 -3.17 -10.20
N PRO A 505 7.83 -3.99 -9.39
CA PRO A 505 8.18 -5.40 -9.26
C PRO A 505 7.93 -6.16 -10.57
N THR A 506 8.83 -7.09 -10.88
CA THR A 506 8.78 -7.91 -12.09
C THR A 506 8.75 -9.41 -11.81
N THR A 507 8.91 -9.82 -10.55
CA THR A 507 8.98 -11.23 -10.16
C THR A 507 8.20 -11.46 -8.86
N GLY A 508 7.53 -12.61 -8.78
CA GLY A 508 6.73 -13.04 -7.63
C GLY A 508 5.48 -13.80 -8.07
N ALA A 509 4.60 -14.10 -7.12
CA ALA A 509 3.31 -14.72 -7.41
C ALA A 509 2.39 -13.74 -8.13
N GLY A 510 1.58 -14.23 -9.09
CA GLY A 510 0.64 -13.39 -9.81
C GLY A 510 -0.40 -12.78 -8.86
N THR A 511 -0.58 -11.45 -8.91
CA THR A 511 -1.61 -10.76 -8.13
C THR A 511 -2.95 -10.80 -8.87
N LEU A 512 -4.06 -10.84 -8.13
CA LEU A 512 -5.40 -10.94 -8.73
C LEU A 512 -5.67 -9.87 -9.80
N GLU A 513 -5.30 -8.62 -9.50
CA GLU A 513 -5.51 -7.46 -10.37
C GLU A 513 -4.69 -7.56 -11.67
N ALA A 514 -3.37 -7.72 -11.57
CA ALA A 514 -2.51 -7.85 -12.75
C ALA A 514 -2.87 -9.07 -13.59
N MET A 515 -3.25 -10.18 -12.95
CA MET A 515 -3.59 -11.40 -13.68
C MET A 515 -4.91 -11.26 -14.44
N VAL A 516 -5.97 -10.65 -13.88
CA VAL A 516 -7.20 -10.45 -14.64
C VAL A 516 -6.99 -9.56 -15.86
N ASP A 517 -6.19 -8.49 -15.72
CA ASP A 517 -5.88 -7.59 -16.82
C ASP A 517 -5.08 -8.30 -17.94
N ILE A 518 -4.07 -9.07 -17.56
CA ILE A 518 -3.18 -9.76 -18.52
C ILE A 518 -3.89 -10.95 -19.18
N GLU A 519 -4.64 -11.73 -18.42
CA GLU A 519 -5.34 -12.91 -18.93
C GLU A 519 -6.42 -12.54 -19.94
N TYR A 520 -7.17 -11.45 -19.69
CA TYR A 520 -8.22 -11.03 -20.61
C TYR A 520 -7.73 -10.16 -21.76
N THR A 521 -6.57 -9.49 -21.66
CA THR A 521 -5.93 -8.87 -22.83
C THR A 521 -5.32 -9.92 -23.76
N VAL A 522 -4.44 -10.78 -23.26
CA VAL A 522 -3.78 -11.83 -24.07
C VAL A 522 -4.81 -12.87 -24.56
N GLY A 523 -5.76 -13.25 -23.69
CA GLY A 523 -6.76 -14.26 -23.97
C GLY A 523 -7.86 -13.83 -24.93
N LEU A 524 -8.06 -12.53 -25.19
CA LEU A 524 -9.04 -12.02 -26.15
C LEU A 524 -8.37 -11.46 -27.42
N ALA A 525 -7.38 -10.59 -27.28
CA ALA A 525 -6.66 -9.96 -28.38
C ALA A 525 -5.45 -10.82 -28.80
N THR A 526 -5.71 -12.05 -29.24
CA THR A 526 -4.68 -13.02 -29.63
C THR A 526 -3.70 -12.42 -30.65
N ASN A 527 -2.39 -12.59 -30.43
CA ASN A 527 -1.28 -12.03 -31.21
C ASN A 527 -1.14 -10.49 -31.21
N VAL A 528 -1.96 -9.74 -30.47
CA VAL A 528 -1.63 -8.34 -30.18
C VAL A 528 -0.55 -8.32 -29.10
N PRO A 529 0.61 -7.66 -29.31
CA PRO A 529 1.61 -7.51 -28.28
C PRO A 529 1.04 -6.83 -27.02
N VAL A 530 1.18 -7.49 -25.86
CA VAL A 530 0.77 -6.94 -24.56
C VAL A 530 2.00 -6.60 -23.74
N GLN A 531 2.02 -5.38 -23.17
CA GLN A 531 3.04 -4.90 -22.27
C GLN A 531 2.44 -4.54 -20.91
N PHE A 532 2.91 -5.19 -19.85
CA PHE A 532 2.61 -4.83 -18.46
C PHE A 532 3.59 -3.75 -17.98
N LEU A 533 3.08 -2.56 -17.69
CA LEU A 533 3.83 -1.40 -17.21
C LEU A 533 3.83 -1.39 -15.68
N SER A 534 4.78 -2.09 -15.08
CA SER A 534 4.90 -2.21 -13.62
C SER A 534 5.50 -0.94 -13.04
N THR A 535 4.68 -0.17 -12.33
CA THR A 535 5.07 1.13 -11.78
C THR A 535 5.41 1.00 -10.30
N GLY A 536 6.66 1.29 -9.94
CA GLY A 536 7.19 1.23 -8.58
C GLY A 536 7.51 2.59 -7.97
N GLY A 537 8.28 2.56 -6.87
CA GLY A 537 8.80 3.73 -6.17
C GLY A 537 8.80 3.58 -4.66
N THR A 538 9.56 4.44 -3.97
CA THR A 538 9.60 4.48 -2.50
C THR A 538 8.33 5.14 -1.94
N THR A 539 7.73 4.53 -0.92
CA THR A 539 6.58 5.05 -0.18
C THR A 539 6.88 6.35 0.59
N PRO A 540 5.87 7.23 0.76
CA PRO A 540 4.52 7.14 0.20
C PRO A 540 4.45 7.79 -1.20
N LYS A 541 4.06 7.03 -2.23
CA LYS A 541 3.49 7.61 -3.46
C LYS A 541 1.97 7.59 -3.34
N ASP A 542 1.33 8.71 -3.62
CA ASP A 542 -0.12 8.79 -3.76
C ASP A 542 -0.56 8.38 -5.18
N PHE A 543 -1.88 8.32 -5.38
CA PHE A 543 -2.51 8.03 -6.67
C PHE A 543 -1.95 8.89 -7.82
N PHE A 544 -1.73 10.19 -7.58
CA PHE A 544 -1.28 11.12 -8.61
C PHE A 544 0.12 10.74 -9.13
N HIS A 545 1.06 10.42 -8.23
CA HIS A 545 2.41 10.06 -8.64
C HIS A 545 2.46 8.78 -9.48
N TYR A 546 1.66 7.76 -9.14
CA TYR A 546 1.58 6.54 -9.94
C TYR A 546 1.09 6.81 -11.36
N VAL A 547 -0.01 7.55 -11.48
CA VAL A 547 -0.61 7.86 -12.79
C VAL A 547 0.29 8.77 -13.62
N MET A 548 0.90 9.78 -13.00
CA MET A 548 1.80 10.69 -13.72
C MET A 548 3.09 10.02 -14.17
N ASP A 549 3.69 9.16 -13.35
CA ASP A 549 4.88 8.40 -13.76
C ASP A 549 4.59 7.53 -15.00
N LEU A 550 3.44 6.87 -15.01
CA LEU A 550 2.96 6.08 -16.14
C LEU A 550 2.78 6.94 -17.40
N VAL A 551 2.00 8.02 -17.30
CA VAL A 551 1.65 8.83 -18.47
C VAL A 551 2.89 9.54 -19.03
N ASN A 552 3.76 10.05 -18.17
CA ASN A 552 5.01 10.68 -18.61
C ASN A 552 5.96 9.67 -19.28
N PHE A 553 6.06 8.46 -18.74
CA PHE A 553 6.82 7.38 -19.38
C PHE A 553 6.33 7.10 -20.80
N LEU A 554 5.01 7.07 -21.00
CA LEU A 554 4.41 6.87 -22.32
C LEU A 554 4.59 8.08 -23.24
N LEU A 555 4.44 9.29 -22.73
CA LEU A 555 4.67 10.52 -23.52
C LEU A 555 6.13 10.66 -23.96
N GLU A 556 7.08 10.09 -23.23
CA GLU A 556 8.49 10.07 -23.62
C GLU A 556 8.78 9.11 -24.78
N GLN A 557 7.95 8.10 -25.03
CA GLN A 557 8.12 7.21 -26.17
C GLN A 557 7.84 7.94 -27.49
N ASP A 558 8.58 7.61 -28.55
CA ASP A 558 8.29 8.15 -29.89
C ASP A 558 7.01 7.57 -30.49
N THR A 559 6.70 6.31 -30.16
CA THR A 559 5.51 5.58 -30.59
C THR A 559 4.84 4.90 -29.39
N PRO A 560 3.98 5.61 -28.65
CA PRO A 560 3.25 5.02 -27.53
C PRO A 560 2.31 3.89 -28.03
N PRO A 561 1.96 2.95 -27.14
CA PRO A 561 1.03 1.87 -27.47
C PRO A 561 -0.34 2.44 -27.90
N PRO A 562 -0.96 1.93 -28.98
CA PRO A 562 -2.26 2.42 -29.43
C PRO A 562 -3.40 2.27 -28.44
N VAL A 563 -3.27 1.39 -27.44
CA VAL A 563 -4.28 1.13 -26.41
C VAL A 563 -3.60 1.08 -25.05
N LEU A 564 -4.11 1.83 -24.08
CA LEU A 564 -3.74 1.78 -22.67
C LEU A 564 -4.99 1.40 -21.87
N THR A 565 -4.94 0.31 -21.11
CA THR A 565 -5.97 -0.02 -20.10
C THR A 565 -5.42 0.14 -18.70
N THR A 566 -6.23 0.71 -17.81
CA THR A 566 -5.87 0.96 -16.43
C THR A 566 -7.01 0.63 -15.47
N SER A 567 -6.71 -0.22 -14.49
CA SER A 567 -7.65 -0.66 -13.46
C SER A 567 -7.32 -0.01 -12.12
N PHE A 568 -7.35 1.33 -12.07
CA PHE A 568 -6.98 2.10 -10.89
C PHE A 568 -7.74 3.42 -10.80
N GLY A 569 -8.19 3.79 -9.60
CA GLY A 569 -8.99 4.98 -9.38
C GLY A 569 -9.07 5.37 -7.91
N VAL A 570 -9.56 6.59 -7.69
CA VAL A 570 -9.87 7.16 -6.38
C VAL A 570 -11.17 7.96 -6.47
N ASN A 571 -11.77 8.27 -5.33
CA ASN A 571 -12.96 9.12 -5.30
C ASN A 571 -12.59 10.54 -5.78
N GLU A 572 -13.41 11.12 -6.66
CA GLU A 572 -13.11 12.43 -7.28
C GLU A 572 -13.01 13.55 -6.23
N ASN A 573 -13.79 13.47 -5.16
CA ASN A 573 -13.85 14.47 -4.10
C ASN A 573 -12.57 14.56 -3.23
N ILE A 574 -11.65 13.58 -3.33
CA ILE A 574 -10.38 13.62 -2.59
C ILE A 574 -9.21 14.16 -3.42
N ILE A 575 -9.44 14.46 -4.70
CA ILE A 575 -8.43 15.03 -5.59
C ILE A 575 -8.75 16.51 -5.84
N PRO A 576 -7.80 17.44 -5.60
CA PRO A 576 -7.99 18.85 -5.96
C PRO A 576 -8.28 19.01 -7.47
N PRO A 577 -9.24 19.86 -7.87
CA PRO A 577 -9.60 20.06 -9.27
C PRO A 577 -8.42 20.35 -10.19
N GLU A 578 -7.47 21.17 -9.74
CA GLU A 578 -6.29 21.56 -10.53
C GLU A 578 -5.36 20.37 -10.80
N VAL A 579 -5.27 19.44 -9.85
CA VAL A 579 -4.50 18.19 -10.00
C VAL A 579 -5.20 17.26 -10.99
N ALA A 580 -6.53 17.11 -10.86
CA ALA A 580 -7.33 16.31 -11.78
C ALA A 580 -7.23 16.86 -13.22
N GLU A 581 -7.27 18.18 -13.40
CA GLU A 581 -7.09 18.84 -14.69
C GLU A 581 -5.71 18.60 -15.31
N ALA A 582 -4.64 18.63 -14.52
CA ALA A 582 -3.28 18.37 -15.01
C ALA A 582 -3.10 16.91 -15.48
N VAL A 583 -3.63 15.95 -14.72
CA VAL A 583 -3.67 14.53 -15.12
C VAL A 583 -4.47 14.37 -16.42
N CYS A 584 -5.66 14.97 -16.49
CA CYS A 584 -6.50 14.92 -17.69
C CYS A 584 -5.83 15.54 -18.91
N LEU A 585 -5.10 16.64 -18.75
CA LEU A 585 -4.34 17.23 -19.84
C LEU A 585 -3.25 16.28 -20.35
N SER A 586 -2.62 15.52 -19.46
CA SER A 586 -1.62 14.51 -19.83
C SER A 586 -2.25 13.34 -20.62
N PHE A 587 -3.48 12.93 -20.26
CA PHE A 587 -4.25 11.99 -21.08
C PHE A 587 -4.68 12.58 -22.42
N ALA A 588 -5.02 13.88 -22.48
CA ALA A 588 -5.32 14.56 -23.74
C ALA A 588 -4.10 14.57 -24.68
N GLN A 589 -2.89 14.80 -24.14
CA GLN A 589 -1.64 14.66 -24.89
C GLN A 589 -1.48 13.25 -25.47
N LEU A 590 -1.69 12.21 -24.66
CA LEU A 590 -1.55 10.82 -25.10
C LEU A 590 -2.63 10.44 -26.14
N GLY A 591 -3.86 10.88 -25.93
CA GLY A 591 -4.97 10.74 -26.88
C GLY A 591 -4.70 11.43 -28.21
N ALA A 592 -4.07 12.61 -28.19
CA ALA A 592 -3.72 13.36 -29.40
C ALA A 592 -2.64 12.65 -30.23
N ARG A 593 -1.86 11.76 -29.59
CA ARG A 593 -0.88 10.89 -30.24
C ARG A 593 -1.46 9.55 -30.71
N GLY A 594 -2.79 9.39 -30.69
CA GLY A 594 -3.47 8.22 -31.22
C GLY A 594 -3.60 7.04 -30.28
N THR A 595 -3.36 7.24 -28.97
CA THR A 595 -3.61 6.22 -27.94
C THR A 595 -5.05 6.28 -27.45
N SER A 596 -5.76 5.15 -27.47
CA SER A 596 -7.00 5.00 -26.70
C SER A 596 -6.65 4.79 -25.22
N VAL A 597 -7.05 5.70 -24.35
CA VAL A 597 -6.83 5.62 -22.90
C VAL A 597 -8.10 5.14 -22.20
N LEU A 598 -8.05 3.97 -21.57
CA LEU A 598 -9.19 3.31 -20.95
C LEU A 598 -9.01 3.18 -19.45
N PHE A 599 -10.08 3.45 -18.70
CA PHE A 599 -10.13 3.31 -17.25
C PHE A 599 -11.36 2.50 -16.81
N ALA A 600 -11.16 1.62 -15.84
CA ALA A 600 -12.24 1.01 -15.07
C ALA A 600 -13.08 2.10 -14.36
N SER A 601 -14.41 1.95 -14.34
CA SER A 601 -15.29 2.99 -13.79
C SER A 601 -15.32 3.04 -12.25
N GLY A 602 -14.96 1.94 -11.58
CA GLY A 602 -15.03 1.75 -10.13
C GLY A 602 -16.07 0.70 -9.71
N ASP A 603 -15.96 0.21 -8.48
CA ASP A 603 -16.70 -0.95 -7.98
C ASP A 603 -17.63 -0.63 -6.79
N GLY A 604 -17.88 0.65 -6.52
CA GLY A 604 -18.72 1.11 -5.40
C GLY A 604 -20.14 1.51 -5.79
N GLY A 605 -20.59 1.26 -7.02
CA GLY A 605 -21.86 1.80 -7.53
C GLY A 605 -21.87 3.33 -7.45
N VAL A 606 -22.93 3.93 -6.90
CA VAL A 606 -22.97 5.40 -6.67
C VAL A 606 -22.11 5.88 -5.50
N ALA A 607 -21.48 4.98 -4.74
CA ALA A 607 -20.72 5.31 -3.55
C ALA A 607 -19.22 5.50 -3.78
N GLY A 608 -18.74 5.34 -5.02
CA GLY A 608 -17.36 5.61 -5.39
C GLY A 608 -16.59 4.38 -5.86
N THR A 609 -15.35 4.26 -5.40
CA THR A 609 -14.36 3.39 -6.03
C THR A 609 -14.50 1.93 -5.61
N ARG A 610 -14.93 1.63 -4.38
CA ARG A 610 -14.82 0.29 -3.79
C ARG A 610 -16.15 -0.31 -3.34
N PRO A 611 -16.25 -1.66 -3.31
CA PRO A 611 -17.36 -2.33 -2.65
C PRO A 611 -17.38 -1.94 -1.17
N ASN A 612 -18.55 -1.51 -0.67
CA ASN A 612 -18.82 -1.01 0.69
C ASN A 612 -18.42 0.45 0.97
N ASP A 613 -17.98 1.22 -0.03
CA ASP A 613 -17.90 2.67 0.15
C ASP A 613 -19.31 3.22 0.51
N THR A 614 -19.34 4.24 1.35
CA THR A 614 -20.56 4.93 1.76
C THR A 614 -20.49 6.39 1.38
N CYS A 615 -21.59 6.95 0.89
CA CYS A 615 -21.70 8.40 0.79
C CYS A 615 -21.61 9.05 2.18
N GLY A 616 -21.21 10.32 2.20
CA GLY A 616 -21.23 11.13 3.43
C GLY A 616 -22.64 11.38 3.95
N ASP A 617 -22.74 12.07 5.08
CA ASP A 617 -24.02 12.43 5.73
C ASP A 617 -24.93 13.29 4.82
N ASP A 618 -24.35 13.94 3.81
CA ASP A 618 -25.08 14.70 2.79
C ASP A 618 -25.80 13.81 1.76
N GLY A 619 -25.47 12.51 1.71
CA GLY A 619 -26.03 11.54 0.78
C GLY A 619 -25.72 11.83 -0.70
N LEU A 620 -24.69 12.64 -0.98
CA LEU A 620 -24.25 12.96 -2.33
C LEU A 620 -23.48 11.79 -2.94
N PHE A 621 -23.82 11.43 -4.18
CA PHE A 621 -23.10 10.39 -4.92
C PHE A 621 -21.65 10.79 -5.17
N ILE A 622 -20.77 9.80 -5.16
CA ILE A 622 -19.32 9.99 -5.20
C ILE A 622 -18.79 9.49 -6.55
N PRO A 623 -18.42 10.41 -7.48
CA PRO A 623 -17.78 10.04 -8.74
C PRO A 623 -16.36 9.49 -8.54
N VAL A 624 -15.84 8.78 -9.54
CA VAL A 624 -14.49 8.16 -9.50
C VAL A 624 -13.57 8.84 -10.50
N PHE A 625 -12.35 9.17 -10.10
CA PHE A 625 -11.29 9.72 -10.94
C PHE A 625 -10.19 8.67 -11.16
N PRO A 626 -9.64 8.48 -12.40
CA PRO A 626 -9.84 9.26 -13.62
C PRO A 626 -11.07 8.94 -14.45
N ALA A 627 -11.96 8.06 -14.01
CA ALA A 627 -13.17 7.70 -14.75
C ALA A 627 -14.05 8.92 -15.13
N THR A 628 -13.99 10.02 -14.38
CA THR A 628 -14.64 11.29 -14.70
C THR A 628 -13.87 12.19 -15.67
N CYS A 629 -12.63 11.86 -16.02
CA CYS A 629 -11.84 12.62 -16.97
C CYS A 629 -12.51 12.64 -18.35
N PRO A 630 -12.64 13.80 -19.02
CA PRO A 630 -13.32 13.89 -20.32
C PRO A 630 -12.48 13.38 -21.49
N PHE A 631 -11.20 13.04 -21.28
CA PHE A 631 -10.25 12.59 -22.31
C PHE A 631 -9.87 11.11 -22.20
N VAL A 632 -10.60 10.34 -21.39
CA VAL A 632 -10.47 8.89 -21.29
C VAL A 632 -11.79 8.21 -21.61
N THR A 633 -11.74 6.96 -22.06
CA THR A 633 -12.92 6.10 -22.22
C THR A 633 -13.10 5.27 -20.96
N THR A 634 -14.21 5.48 -20.28
CA THR A 634 -14.51 4.83 -19.00
C THR A 634 -15.36 3.58 -19.24
N VAL A 635 -14.97 2.47 -18.64
CA VAL A 635 -15.58 1.15 -18.86
C VAL A 635 -16.25 0.65 -17.59
N GLY A 636 -17.58 0.56 -17.63
CA GLY A 636 -18.43 -0.03 -16.59
C GLY A 636 -18.58 -1.54 -16.72
N SER A 637 -19.41 -2.13 -15.86
CA SER A 637 -19.62 -3.57 -15.79
C SER A 637 -21.07 -4.01 -16.00
N THR A 638 -21.21 -5.11 -16.72
CA THR A 638 -22.42 -5.94 -16.77
C THR A 638 -22.21 -7.26 -16.03
N GLU A 639 -23.32 -7.94 -15.74
CA GLU A 639 -23.33 -9.30 -15.19
C GLU A 639 -24.41 -10.15 -15.86
N GLY A 640 -24.26 -11.47 -15.79
CA GLY A 640 -25.19 -12.42 -16.40
C GLY A 640 -25.03 -12.54 -17.92
N VAL A 641 -25.60 -13.60 -18.49
CA VAL A 641 -25.42 -13.98 -19.91
C VAL A 641 -26.73 -13.92 -20.70
N SER A 642 -27.85 -14.33 -20.07
CA SER A 642 -29.16 -14.40 -20.70
C SER A 642 -30.27 -14.25 -19.64
N PRO A 643 -30.69 -13.01 -19.30
CA PRO A 643 -30.18 -11.75 -19.84
C PRO A 643 -28.81 -11.36 -19.29
N GLU A 644 -28.11 -10.50 -20.03
CA GLU A 644 -27.01 -9.68 -19.52
C GLU A 644 -27.62 -8.37 -19.01
N VAL A 645 -27.26 -7.97 -17.79
CA VAL A 645 -27.85 -6.84 -17.05
C VAL A 645 -26.75 -5.96 -16.45
N ALA A 646 -27.09 -4.76 -15.99
CA ALA A 646 -26.14 -3.87 -15.33
C ALA A 646 -25.66 -4.49 -14.02
N ALA A 647 -24.35 -4.48 -13.77
CA ALA A 647 -23.78 -4.98 -12.53
C ALA A 647 -23.99 -3.94 -11.40
N PRO A 648 -24.54 -4.32 -10.23
CA PRO A 648 -24.87 -3.33 -9.19
C PRO A 648 -23.66 -2.58 -8.61
N PHE A 649 -22.47 -3.16 -8.69
CA PHE A 649 -21.24 -2.52 -8.24
C PHE A 649 -20.63 -1.55 -9.28
N SER A 650 -21.10 -1.57 -10.53
CA SER A 650 -20.54 -0.73 -11.60
C SER A 650 -20.70 0.74 -11.25
N ALA A 651 -19.60 1.41 -10.92
CA ALA A 651 -19.65 2.82 -10.60
C ALA A 651 -19.96 3.66 -11.83
N GLY A 652 -20.79 4.67 -11.64
CA GLY A 652 -21.25 5.54 -12.70
C GLY A 652 -22.07 6.70 -12.15
N GLY A 653 -22.08 7.79 -12.87
CA GLY A 653 -22.67 9.04 -12.41
C GLY A 653 -22.13 10.26 -13.14
N PHE A 654 -22.05 11.38 -12.43
CA PHE A 654 -21.73 12.69 -12.98
C PHE A 654 -20.61 13.34 -12.18
N SER A 655 -19.58 13.82 -12.87
CA SER A 655 -18.45 14.53 -12.28
C SER A 655 -18.88 15.81 -11.56
N ASN A 656 -18.23 16.11 -10.45
CA ASN A 656 -18.30 17.37 -9.73
C ASN A 656 -17.21 18.36 -10.17
N VAL A 657 -16.21 17.90 -10.93
CA VAL A 657 -15.06 18.70 -11.36
C VAL A 657 -15.16 19.10 -12.83
N PHE A 658 -15.40 18.13 -13.70
CA PHE A 658 -15.33 18.33 -15.14
C PHE A 658 -16.71 18.66 -15.71
N PRO A 659 -16.84 19.76 -16.48
CA PRO A 659 -18.10 20.06 -17.17
C PRO A 659 -18.39 19.01 -18.23
N ARG A 660 -19.67 18.85 -18.58
CA ARG A 660 -20.09 17.94 -19.65
C ARG A 660 -19.46 18.30 -20.99
N PRO A 661 -18.61 17.43 -21.59
CA PRO A 661 -18.14 17.60 -22.96
C PRO A 661 -19.29 17.56 -23.99
N ALA A 662 -19.10 18.28 -25.08
CA ALA A 662 -20.11 18.41 -26.14
C ALA A 662 -20.49 17.05 -26.76
N TYR A 663 -19.55 16.12 -26.90
CA TYR A 663 -19.78 14.83 -27.55
C TYR A 663 -20.86 13.98 -26.86
N GLN A 664 -21.07 14.12 -25.55
CA GLN A 664 -22.06 13.34 -24.80
C GLN A 664 -23.34 14.13 -24.46
N ALA A 665 -23.45 15.39 -24.91
CA ALA A 665 -24.55 16.27 -24.50
C ALA A 665 -25.94 15.69 -24.84
N ALA A 666 -26.11 15.12 -26.03
CA ALA A 666 -27.39 14.53 -26.46
C ALA A 666 -27.78 13.31 -25.60
N ALA A 667 -26.83 12.41 -25.35
CA ALA A 667 -27.03 11.23 -24.52
C ALA A 667 -27.46 11.60 -23.08
N VAL A 668 -26.77 12.57 -22.48
CA VAL A 668 -27.06 13.03 -21.11
C VAL A 668 -28.43 13.69 -21.00
N LEU A 669 -28.78 14.55 -21.95
CA LEU A 669 -30.11 15.19 -21.94
C LEU A 669 -31.22 14.16 -22.10
N GLY A 670 -31.02 13.14 -22.94
CA GLY A 670 -31.93 12.00 -23.07
C GLY A 670 -32.10 11.26 -21.74
N TYR A 671 -31.01 10.93 -21.07
CA TYR A 671 -31.03 10.20 -19.80
C TYR A 671 -31.67 11.00 -18.66
N LEU A 672 -31.27 12.26 -18.46
CA LEU A 672 -31.85 13.13 -17.43
C LEU A 672 -33.37 13.26 -17.58
N ASN A 673 -33.87 13.36 -18.82
CA ASN A 673 -35.29 13.35 -19.11
C ASN A 673 -35.93 12.00 -18.73
N ALA A 674 -35.30 10.87 -19.08
CA ALA A 674 -35.80 9.53 -18.79
C ALA A 674 -35.90 9.23 -17.28
N ILE A 675 -35.02 9.80 -16.45
CA ILE A 675 -35.05 9.68 -14.99
C ILE A 675 -35.81 10.83 -14.29
N ASN A 676 -36.54 11.65 -15.04
CA ASN A 676 -37.33 12.78 -14.55
C ASN A 676 -36.54 13.82 -13.73
N ILE A 677 -35.26 14.05 -14.08
CA ILE A 677 -34.45 15.11 -13.48
C ILE A 677 -34.56 16.37 -14.36
N THR A 678 -35.47 17.26 -13.95
CA THR A 678 -35.67 18.60 -14.52
C THR A 678 -35.35 19.69 -13.49
N ASN A 679 -35.51 20.97 -13.86
CA ASN A 679 -35.30 22.11 -12.94
C ASN A 679 -36.22 22.09 -11.70
N ASP A 680 -37.34 21.36 -11.73
CA ASP A 680 -38.18 21.06 -10.56
C ASP A 680 -38.16 19.55 -10.31
N SER A 681 -37.06 19.08 -9.71
CA SER A 681 -36.79 17.67 -9.45
C SER A 681 -37.25 17.21 -8.06
N SER A 682 -38.05 18.00 -7.34
CA SER A 682 -38.41 17.80 -5.93
C SER A 682 -39.07 16.44 -5.59
N THR A 683 -39.48 15.65 -6.58
CA THR A 683 -40.13 14.33 -6.42
C THR A 683 -39.26 13.14 -6.77
N SER A 684 -38.08 13.32 -7.38
CA SER A 684 -37.18 12.21 -7.74
C SER A 684 -36.31 11.79 -6.54
N PRO A 685 -36.14 10.48 -6.26
CA PRO A 685 -35.24 10.02 -5.19
C PRO A 685 -33.76 10.32 -5.46
N LEU A 686 -33.42 10.69 -6.70
CA LEU A 686 -32.09 11.08 -7.14
C LEU A 686 -31.86 12.60 -7.10
N ALA A 687 -32.90 13.38 -6.83
CA ALA A 687 -32.83 14.84 -6.84
C ALA A 687 -31.84 15.37 -5.80
N GLY A 688 -30.98 16.30 -6.22
CA GLY A 688 -29.97 16.92 -5.35
C GLY A 688 -28.81 16.01 -4.95
N ARG A 689 -28.71 14.78 -5.49
CA ARG A 689 -27.64 13.83 -5.12
C ARG A 689 -26.40 13.89 -6.02
N PHE A 690 -26.46 14.56 -7.16
CA PHE A 690 -25.38 14.58 -8.15
C PHE A 690 -25.38 15.86 -9.00
N ASN A 691 -24.25 16.17 -9.62
CA ASN A 691 -24.09 17.36 -10.46
C ASN A 691 -24.59 17.13 -11.90
N ILE A 692 -25.78 17.62 -12.22
CA ILE A 692 -26.40 17.45 -13.56
C ILE A 692 -25.63 18.13 -14.71
N THR A 693 -24.63 18.96 -14.42
CA THR A 693 -23.83 19.67 -15.43
C THR A 693 -22.50 18.98 -15.75
N GLY A 694 -22.13 17.96 -14.98
CA GLY A 694 -20.83 17.30 -15.06
C GLY A 694 -20.66 16.32 -16.22
N ARG A 695 -19.41 15.91 -16.44
CA ARG A 695 -19.04 14.76 -17.30
C ARG A 695 -19.71 13.50 -16.76
N VAL A 696 -20.47 12.80 -17.59
CA VAL A 696 -21.12 11.54 -17.20
C VAL A 696 -20.27 10.33 -17.50
N PHE A 697 -20.29 9.30 -16.66
CA PHE A 697 -19.54 8.05 -16.85
C PHE A 697 -20.37 6.85 -16.34
N PRO A 698 -20.09 5.60 -16.78
CA PRO A 698 -19.10 5.21 -17.80
C PRO A 698 -19.54 5.56 -19.23
N ASP A 699 -18.65 5.34 -20.19
CA ASP A 699 -18.92 5.55 -21.63
C ASP A 699 -19.45 4.27 -22.29
N VAL A 700 -18.97 3.11 -21.86
CA VAL A 700 -19.31 1.77 -22.35
C VAL A 700 -19.23 0.76 -21.20
N ALA A 701 -19.61 -0.50 -21.42
CA ALA A 701 -19.43 -1.58 -20.45
C ALA A 701 -19.04 -2.93 -21.08
N THR A 702 -18.56 -3.85 -20.25
CA THR A 702 -18.32 -5.27 -20.58
C THR A 702 -18.57 -6.13 -19.32
N GLN A 703 -18.45 -7.46 -19.43
CA GLN A 703 -18.65 -8.38 -18.29
C GLN A 703 -17.66 -8.08 -17.15
N GLY A 704 -18.19 -7.95 -15.93
CA GLY A 704 -17.40 -7.70 -14.74
C GLY A 704 -17.66 -8.65 -13.57
N ARG A 705 -18.52 -9.68 -13.70
CA ARG A 705 -18.84 -10.62 -12.62
C ARG A 705 -18.54 -12.08 -13.01
N ASP A 706 -18.12 -12.86 -12.01
CA ASP A 706 -17.80 -14.29 -12.12
C ASP A 706 -16.70 -14.55 -13.17
N ILE A 707 -15.72 -13.64 -13.23
CA ILE A 707 -14.61 -13.67 -14.18
C ILE A 707 -13.60 -14.71 -13.71
N ALA A 708 -13.45 -15.80 -14.46
CA ALA A 708 -12.53 -16.87 -14.11
C ALA A 708 -11.09 -16.46 -14.44
N ILE A 709 -10.16 -16.64 -13.49
CA ILE A 709 -8.74 -16.31 -13.65
C ILE A 709 -7.83 -17.37 -13.02
N VAL A 710 -6.54 -17.31 -13.32
CA VAL A 710 -5.49 -17.99 -12.54
C VAL A 710 -4.56 -16.96 -11.90
N ALA A 711 -4.39 -17.03 -10.58
CA ALA A 711 -3.46 -16.15 -9.88
C ALA A 711 -2.75 -16.92 -8.76
N ALA A 712 -1.44 -16.71 -8.63
CA ALA A 712 -0.60 -17.41 -7.66
C ALA A 712 -0.75 -18.94 -7.76
N GLY A 713 -0.87 -19.47 -8.99
CA GLY A 713 -1.09 -20.89 -9.28
C GLY A 713 -2.49 -21.43 -8.93
N GLN A 714 -3.44 -20.59 -8.53
CA GLN A 714 -4.79 -21.01 -8.15
C GLN A 714 -5.84 -20.52 -9.16
N SER A 715 -6.71 -21.43 -9.62
CA SER A 715 -7.91 -21.05 -10.36
C SER A 715 -8.94 -20.46 -9.42
N THR A 716 -9.41 -19.25 -9.71
CA THR A 716 -10.39 -18.53 -8.89
C THR A 716 -11.34 -17.71 -9.77
N GLN A 717 -12.29 -17.02 -9.15
CA GLN A 717 -13.18 -16.07 -9.80
C GLN A 717 -13.11 -14.70 -9.12
N VAL A 718 -13.11 -13.66 -9.94
CA VAL A 718 -13.10 -12.26 -9.49
C VAL A 718 -14.31 -11.51 -10.05
N PHE A 719 -14.54 -10.32 -9.51
CA PHE A 719 -15.49 -9.36 -10.04
C PHE A 719 -14.87 -7.96 -9.93
N GLY A 720 -15.34 -7.04 -10.76
CA GLY A 720 -14.93 -5.64 -10.78
C GLY A 720 -14.87 -5.08 -12.20
N THR A 721 -15.00 -3.76 -12.32
CA THR A 721 -14.76 -2.99 -13.55
C THR A 721 -13.32 -3.08 -14.02
N SER A 722 -12.41 -3.47 -13.12
CA SER A 722 -11.07 -3.97 -13.43
C SER A 722 -11.03 -5.08 -14.46
N ALA A 723 -12.01 -6.01 -14.46
CA ALA A 723 -12.08 -7.02 -15.51
C ALA A 723 -12.67 -6.48 -16.82
N SER A 724 -13.52 -5.45 -16.71
CA SER A 724 -14.26 -4.89 -17.84
C SER A 724 -13.36 -4.05 -18.76
N SER A 725 -12.52 -3.18 -18.18
CA SER A 725 -11.58 -2.32 -18.93
C SER A 725 -10.66 -3.10 -19.89
N PRO A 726 -9.90 -4.13 -19.46
CA PRO A 726 -9.03 -4.92 -20.35
C PRO A 726 -9.81 -5.70 -21.42
N MET A 727 -11.06 -6.11 -21.14
CA MET A 727 -11.91 -6.72 -22.16
C MET A 727 -12.27 -5.73 -23.27
N PHE A 728 -12.66 -4.50 -22.92
CA PHE A 728 -12.95 -3.46 -23.92
C PHE A 728 -11.68 -3.01 -24.65
N ALA A 729 -10.55 -2.92 -23.96
CA ALA A 729 -9.24 -2.66 -24.57
C ALA A 729 -8.90 -3.70 -25.66
N SER A 730 -9.21 -4.97 -25.40
CA SER A 730 -9.05 -6.05 -26.38
C SER A 730 -9.93 -5.87 -27.61
N VAL A 731 -11.19 -5.41 -27.43
CA VAL A 731 -12.08 -5.06 -28.55
C VAL A 731 -11.47 -3.96 -29.40
N VAL A 732 -10.99 -2.88 -28.77
CA VAL A 732 -10.35 -1.73 -29.45
C VAL A 732 -9.11 -2.18 -30.22
N ALA A 733 -8.25 -2.99 -29.61
CA ALA A 733 -7.03 -3.50 -30.23
C ALA A 733 -7.34 -4.39 -31.46
N LEU A 734 -8.38 -5.23 -31.39
CA LEU A 734 -8.82 -6.05 -32.53
C LEU A 734 -9.46 -5.23 -33.66
N VAL A 735 -10.04 -4.06 -33.37
CA VAL A 735 -10.49 -3.12 -34.42
C VAL A 735 -9.29 -2.38 -35.02
N ASN A 736 -8.34 -1.93 -34.19
CA ASN A 736 -7.09 -1.31 -34.64
C ASN A 736 -6.29 -2.25 -35.55
N ASP A 737 -6.25 -3.56 -35.26
CA ASP A 737 -5.63 -4.56 -36.13
C ASP A 737 -6.18 -4.49 -37.56
N GLN A 738 -7.50 -4.48 -37.71
CA GLN A 738 -8.14 -4.43 -39.03
C GLN A 738 -7.95 -3.09 -39.73
N LEU A 739 -7.97 -1.98 -38.99
CA LEU A 739 -7.69 -0.65 -39.52
C LEU A 739 -6.25 -0.55 -40.04
N LEU A 740 -5.27 -0.99 -39.25
CA LEU A 740 -3.86 -0.96 -39.60
C LEU A 740 -3.55 -1.86 -40.81
N ASN A 741 -4.12 -3.06 -40.87
CA ASN A 741 -4.03 -3.94 -42.04
C ASN A 741 -4.65 -3.32 -43.31
N ALA A 742 -5.61 -2.40 -43.14
CA ALA A 742 -6.20 -1.62 -44.23
C ALA A 742 -5.48 -0.29 -44.51
N GLY A 743 -4.33 -0.04 -43.88
CA GLY A 743 -3.54 1.19 -44.04
C GLY A 743 -4.21 2.43 -43.42
N ARG A 744 -5.10 2.23 -42.44
CA ARG A 744 -5.81 3.31 -41.72
C ARG A 744 -5.17 3.58 -40.35
N PRO A 745 -5.28 4.80 -39.83
CA PRO A 745 -4.86 5.10 -38.47
C PRO A 745 -5.67 4.30 -37.45
N THR A 746 -5.11 4.15 -36.25
CA THR A 746 -5.81 3.59 -35.07
C THR A 746 -6.94 4.52 -34.63
N LEU A 747 -7.88 3.99 -33.85
CA LEU A 747 -9.06 4.71 -33.40
C LEU A 747 -8.76 5.96 -32.55
N GLY A 748 -7.63 5.96 -31.82
CA GLY A 748 -7.24 7.08 -30.95
C GLY A 748 -8.21 7.33 -29.79
N PHE A 749 -8.43 8.60 -29.45
CA PHE A 749 -9.41 8.96 -28.42
C PHE A 749 -10.85 8.66 -28.89
N LEU A 750 -11.52 7.75 -28.18
CA LEU A 750 -12.72 7.09 -28.68
C LEU A 750 -14.00 7.89 -28.50
N ASN A 751 -14.14 8.69 -27.43
CA ASN A 751 -15.46 9.15 -26.99
C ASN A 751 -16.23 9.94 -28.07
N PRO A 752 -15.64 10.87 -28.83
CA PRO A 752 -16.36 11.54 -29.92
C PRO A 752 -16.91 10.56 -30.96
N LEU A 753 -16.16 9.50 -31.31
CA LEU A 753 -16.63 8.43 -32.20
C LEU A 753 -17.77 7.62 -31.56
N LEU A 754 -17.64 7.25 -30.28
CA LEU A 754 -18.60 6.41 -29.56
C LEU A 754 -19.98 7.08 -29.47
N TYR A 755 -20.03 8.34 -29.04
CA TYR A 755 -21.28 9.08 -28.85
C TYR A 755 -21.89 9.63 -30.16
N SER A 756 -21.16 9.58 -31.28
CA SER A 756 -21.66 10.01 -32.60
C SER A 756 -21.99 8.82 -33.50
N ARG A 757 -21.06 8.40 -34.35
CA ARG A 757 -21.27 7.36 -35.37
C ARG A 757 -21.60 6.00 -34.75
N ALA A 758 -20.93 5.63 -33.67
CA ALA A 758 -21.10 4.31 -33.08
C ALA A 758 -22.50 4.15 -32.46
N ALA A 759 -22.92 5.12 -31.64
CA ALA A 759 -24.28 5.18 -31.09
C ALA A 759 -25.34 5.19 -32.19
N ALA A 760 -25.19 6.04 -33.22
CA ALA A 760 -26.13 6.10 -34.34
C ALA A 760 -26.20 4.81 -35.17
N ALA A 761 -25.10 4.05 -35.25
CA ALA A 761 -25.04 2.78 -35.96
C ALA A 761 -25.50 1.57 -35.13
N GLY A 762 -25.90 1.76 -33.86
CA GLY A 762 -26.38 0.67 -33.00
C GLY A 762 -25.34 -0.43 -32.78
N VAL A 763 -24.06 -0.02 -32.61
CA VAL A 763 -22.93 -0.96 -32.45
C VAL A 763 -22.82 -1.56 -31.05
N PHE A 764 -23.62 -1.08 -30.11
CA PHE A 764 -23.67 -1.59 -28.75
C PHE A 764 -24.93 -2.42 -28.51
N ASN A 765 -24.82 -3.42 -27.65
CA ASN A 765 -25.97 -4.05 -27.03
C ASN A 765 -26.38 -3.19 -25.83
N ASP A 766 -27.54 -2.56 -25.97
CA ASP A 766 -28.15 -1.72 -24.94
C ASP A 766 -28.57 -2.56 -23.72
N ILE A 767 -28.15 -2.12 -22.53
CA ILE A 767 -28.42 -2.80 -21.26
C ILE A 767 -29.48 -2.00 -20.52
N THR A 768 -30.70 -2.51 -20.47
CA THR A 768 -31.86 -1.74 -20.01
C THR A 768 -32.42 -2.20 -18.67
N VAL A 769 -31.68 -3.04 -17.94
CA VAL A 769 -32.14 -3.68 -16.69
C VAL A 769 -31.00 -3.65 -15.67
N GLY A 770 -31.33 -3.27 -14.44
CA GLY A 770 -30.40 -3.19 -13.32
C GLY A 770 -30.25 -1.76 -12.78
N SER A 771 -29.49 -1.60 -11.69
CA SER A 771 -29.20 -0.31 -11.08
C SER A 771 -27.87 -0.36 -10.33
N ASN A 772 -27.16 0.76 -10.21
CA ASN A 772 -25.89 0.82 -9.47
C ASN A 772 -26.09 1.24 -8.00
N VAL A 773 -26.55 0.30 -7.19
CA VAL A 773 -26.95 0.53 -5.80
C VAL A 773 -25.83 1.12 -4.95
N GLY A 774 -26.21 1.98 -3.99
CA GLY A 774 -25.26 2.59 -3.07
C GLY A 774 -25.90 3.74 -2.29
N CYS A 775 -25.24 4.15 -1.22
CA CYS A 775 -25.61 5.35 -0.45
C CYS A 775 -27.04 5.34 0.11
N GLY A 776 -27.53 4.15 0.47
CA GLY A 776 -28.90 3.95 0.95
C GLY A 776 -29.98 4.13 -0.14
N THR A 777 -29.60 4.15 -1.42
CA THR A 777 -30.51 4.32 -2.56
C THR A 777 -30.39 3.16 -3.55
N ALA A 778 -31.36 3.08 -4.47
CA ALA A 778 -31.28 2.16 -5.62
C ALA A 778 -30.22 2.58 -6.66
N GLY A 779 -29.64 3.78 -6.54
CA GLY A 779 -28.73 4.36 -7.52
C GLY A 779 -29.45 4.78 -8.80
N PHE A 780 -28.66 4.98 -9.86
CA PHE A 780 -29.16 5.22 -11.21
C PHE A 780 -29.76 3.93 -11.79
N PRO A 781 -30.88 3.99 -12.51
CA PRO A 781 -31.44 2.85 -13.24
C PRO A 781 -30.83 2.71 -14.64
N ALA A 782 -30.64 1.46 -15.08
CA ALA A 782 -30.34 1.13 -16.46
C ALA A 782 -31.59 1.34 -17.32
N LEU A 783 -31.48 2.05 -18.44
CA LEU A 783 -32.60 2.47 -19.28
C LEU A 783 -32.17 2.47 -20.76
N PRO A 784 -33.12 2.38 -21.72
CA PRO A 784 -32.78 2.42 -23.14
C PRO A 784 -31.93 3.64 -23.51
N GLY A 785 -30.84 3.39 -24.25
CA GLY A 785 -29.87 4.40 -24.65
C GLY A 785 -28.63 4.45 -23.74
N TRP A 786 -28.07 5.64 -23.53
CA TRP A 786 -26.98 5.80 -22.57
C TRP A 786 -27.54 5.85 -21.15
N ASP A 787 -26.91 5.13 -20.21
CA ASP A 787 -27.19 5.25 -18.78
C ASP A 787 -25.92 5.39 -17.92
N ALA A 788 -26.11 5.89 -16.69
CA ALA A 788 -25.04 6.16 -15.74
C ALA A 788 -24.51 4.90 -15.02
N ILE A 789 -24.53 3.73 -15.69
CA ILE A 789 -24.06 2.46 -15.13
C ILE A 789 -23.28 1.65 -16.17
N THR A 790 -23.81 1.56 -17.38
CA THR A 790 -23.27 0.77 -18.49
C THR A 790 -22.93 1.61 -19.71
N GLY A 791 -23.14 2.93 -19.63
CA GLY A 791 -22.84 3.87 -20.68
C GLY A 791 -23.70 3.56 -21.92
N LEU A 792 -23.07 3.49 -23.08
CA LEU A 792 -23.72 3.11 -24.34
C LEU A 792 -24.04 1.59 -24.42
N GLY A 793 -23.65 0.80 -23.43
CA GLY A 793 -23.83 -0.65 -23.38
C GLY A 793 -22.57 -1.44 -23.76
N THR A 794 -22.77 -2.71 -24.12
CA THR A 794 -21.66 -3.65 -24.40
C THR A 794 -21.34 -3.77 -25.88
N PRO A 795 -20.07 -3.96 -26.29
CA PRO A 795 -19.71 -3.91 -27.71
C PRO A 795 -20.28 -5.08 -28.51
N ASP A 796 -20.66 -4.80 -29.76
CA ASP A 796 -20.76 -5.79 -30.83
C ASP A 796 -19.61 -5.54 -31.81
N TYR A 797 -18.56 -6.36 -31.74
CA TYR A 797 -17.32 -6.17 -32.50
C TYR A 797 -17.57 -6.07 -34.01
N VAL A 798 -18.45 -6.92 -34.56
CA VAL A 798 -18.71 -6.94 -36.01
C VAL A 798 -19.32 -5.62 -36.46
N LYS A 799 -20.25 -5.07 -35.68
CA LYS A 799 -20.86 -3.77 -35.98
C LYS A 799 -19.88 -2.62 -35.79
N LEU A 800 -19.09 -2.67 -34.72
CA LEU A 800 -18.08 -1.66 -34.43
C LEU A 800 -17.02 -1.60 -35.54
N LEU A 801 -16.52 -2.77 -35.98
CA LEU A 801 -15.58 -2.88 -37.09
C LEU A 801 -16.18 -2.38 -38.40
N ALA A 802 -17.43 -2.77 -38.72
CA ALA A 802 -18.12 -2.31 -39.92
C ALA A 802 -18.22 -0.77 -39.97
N MET A 803 -18.59 -0.17 -38.84
CA MET A 803 -18.65 1.27 -38.67
C MET A 803 -17.27 1.92 -38.85
N ALA A 804 -16.23 1.41 -38.17
CA ALA A 804 -14.87 1.94 -38.26
C ALA A 804 -14.28 1.85 -39.68
N MET A 805 -14.63 0.79 -40.42
CA MET A 805 -14.21 0.59 -41.81
C MET A 805 -15.03 1.41 -42.83
N GLY A 806 -16.15 2.01 -42.41
CA GLY A 806 -17.10 2.69 -43.30
C GLY A 806 -17.83 1.73 -44.26
N ARG A 807 -18.09 0.49 -43.82
CA ARG A 807 -18.73 -0.57 -44.62
C ARG A 807 -20.14 -0.88 -44.12
N ASN A 808 -21.02 -1.36 -45.01
CA ASN A 808 -22.30 -1.96 -44.60
C ASN A 808 -22.07 -3.37 -44.05
N GLN A 809 -22.83 -3.74 -43.01
CA GLN A 809 -22.71 -5.03 -42.27
C GLN A 809 -22.75 -6.30 -43.15
N SER A 810 -23.27 -6.23 -44.38
CA SER A 810 -23.38 -7.39 -45.29
C SER A 810 -22.09 -7.74 -46.06
N THR A 811 -20.98 -7.04 -45.80
CA THR A 811 -19.70 -7.19 -46.54
C THR A 811 -18.50 -7.54 -45.66
N LEU A 812 -18.74 -7.84 -44.38
CA LEU A 812 -17.78 -8.32 -43.38
C LEU A 812 -18.32 -9.63 -42.81
#